data_AF-A0A6P8PJ53-F1
#
_entry.id   AF-A0A6P8PJ53-F1
#
_cell.length_a   1.000
_cell.length_b   1.000
_cell.length_c   1.000
_cell.angle_alpha   90.00
_cell.angle_beta   90.00
_cell.angle_gamma   90.00
#
_symmetry.space_group_name_H-M   'P 1'
#
loop_
_entity.id
_entity.type
_entity.pdbx_description
1 polymer ?
#
loop_
_entity_poly.entity_id
_entity_poly.type
_entity_poly.pdbx_seq_one_letter_code
_entity_poly.pdbx_strand_id
1 'polypeptide(L)'
;MALKEKVGFSLWLHCERCILLFVIIWVGRSSGDICACGPGIACNGAGGCCHHECLGGCSQPGDSRACVACRRFHFKGHCLDSCPPRTYEYEGWRCVTAEYCASLRKVMENPSDSSKFVVYRNQCLAECPSGYTRNDSSIFCHMCEGHCPKECKVGVKTIDSVRVAQELTGCTYVEGSLIINIRRGYNLASELQANLGLIETITGFLKIKHSFALVSLSFFKNLKLIRGDDMVDGNYTLYVLDNQNLQQLWDGNHETLYIPVGKIYFAFNPKLCLSEIYHIEEMTGTKGRQNKAEINPRTNGDRASCKTHSLRFISNVTESDRIFLKWERYQPPDYRDLLSFVVHYKESPFQNMTEYLGQDACGASSWNVVDVDLPLNPTQDPGVTLMNLKPWTQYAIFVRVITLTTAEEGRNFGAQSDVVYIRTKPAAPTVPRDVIFMSNSSSHVIVRWKPPTQRNGNITYYLVLWQQLVEDTQLYLNDYCTKGLKLPTSSADTRFDSEDGGYPEVDLDAEDKCCPCQPDGPLMEAEGSFQKKFENFLHNTIFIPRPPWKVTLVYKNSQRPPKRRRDVPTTVSEGQMPTNGSSMDTPVNRTGVDAKTYIDFPSFEDKVFRDRTVISNLRHFTEYRIDIHACNHAAHTVGCSAATFVFARTMPERQADSIPGNVTWEPIGKNSILLKWKEPENPNGLILKYEIKYSRENEEVPATVVCVSRQRYKRYQGVHLTLLQPGNYSAKIRATSLAGNGSWTGPIYIPGPVEEPSEGFYVLLKVMPFVLLVVIAFLAIFVFFYNKKRNNSGYPGGTLYASVNPEYFSASEMYIPDEWEFPREKITIIHELGQGSFGMVYEGTAKGIVKDEMETKVALKTVNELASMRERIEFLNEASVMKAFKCHHVVRLLGVVSQGQPALVVMELMTRGDLKSYLRSLRPDAENNPGLPPPSLKAMIQMAGEIADGMAYLSAKKFVHRDLAARNCMVSEDFTVKIGDFGMTRDIYETDYYRKGGKGLLPVRWMSPESLKDGIFTPQSDVWSFGVVLWEIATLAEQPYQGMSNEQVLHFVMDNGVLEKPENCPERLHELMRWCWQQNPRQRPTFLEILEETRDEMHHNFRLGSFFYSRARRLRNSCEASDTEAELPDDDHPSPSYSHLSLLSDDPTAHQEQNKTKDYTHLNGKVSL
;
A
#
# COMPACT_ATOMS: atom_id res chain seq x y z
N MET A 1 -34.88 -9.27 -10.81
CA MET A 1 -33.78 -10.12 -11.33
C MET A 1 -34.14 -10.68 -12.72
N ALA A 2 -34.69 -9.86 -13.61
CA ALA A 2 -35.21 -10.28 -14.91
C ALA A 2 -35.03 -9.15 -15.93
N LEU A 3 -33.81 -9.03 -16.48
CA LEU A 3 -33.46 -8.12 -17.59
C LEU A 3 -32.06 -8.36 -18.20
N LYS A 4 -31.40 -9.49 -17.89
CA LYS A 4 -30.08 -9.87 -18.45
C LYS A 4 -30.12 -10.99 -19.51
N GLU A 5 -31.30 -11.49 -19.87
CA GLU A 5 -31.47 -12.69 -20.71
C GLU A 5 -31.73 -12.45 -22.21
N LYS A 6 -31.66 -11.20 -22.71
CA LYS A 6 -32.08 -10.87 -24.09
C LYS A 6 -31.00 -10.39 -25.07
N VAL A 7 -29.72 -10.44 -24.70
CA VAL A 7 -28.62 -9.95 -25.59
C VAL A 7 -27.82 -11.10 -26.23
N GLY A 8 -27.93 -12.34 -25.75
CA GLY A 8 -27.14 -13.48 -26.26
C GLY A 8 -27.56 -14.06 -27.62
N PHE A 9 -28.66 -13.60 -28.23
CA PHE A 9 -29.33 -14.35 -29.31
C PHE A 9 -29.29 -13.73 -30.72
N SER A 10 -28.56 -12.62 -30.94
CA SER A 10 -28.57 -11.89 -32.22
C SER A 10 -27.31 -12.06 -33.09
N LEU A 11 -26.26 -12.73 -32.62
CA LEU A 11 -24.94 -12.77 -33.28
C LEU A 11 -24.56 -14.14 -33.89
N TRP A 12 -25.54 -15.00 -34.18
CA TRP A 12 -25.30 -16.37 -34.70
C TRP A 12 -25.71 -16.60 -36.16
N LEU A 13 -25.87 -15.51 -36.93
CA LEU A 13 -26.29 -15.54 -38.33
C LEU A 13 -25.48 -14.52 -39.15
N HIS A 14 -24.20 -14.80 -39.42
CA HIS A 14 -23.43 -14.49 -40.65
C HIS A 14 -21.92 -14.76 -40.46
N CYS A 15 -21.52 -16.03 -40.47
CA CYS A 15 -20.13 -16.43 -40.77
C CYS A 15 -20.07 -17.89 -41.23
N GLU A 16 -20.60 -18.18 -42.42
CA GLU A 16 -20.23 -19.39 -43.15
C GLU A 16 -18.88 -19.20 -43.85
N ARG A 17 -18.13 -20.31 -44.00
CA ARG A 17 -16.88 -20.46 -44.78
C ARG A 17 -15.58 -19.93 -44.16
N CYS A 18 -15.14 -20.59 -43.08
CA CYS A 18 -13.84 -21.26 -43.02
C CYS A 18 -13.82 -22.24 -41.83
N ILE A 19 -13.89 -23.55 -42.09
CA ILE A 19 -13.87 -24.58 -41.04
C ILE A 19 -12.59 -25.41 -41.15
N LEU A 20 -11.65 -25.15 -40.24
CA LEU A 20 -10.68 -26.14 -39.80
C LEU A 20 -11.36 -26.98 -38.70
N LEU A 21 -11.45 -28.29 -38.92
CA LEU A 21 -12.07 -29.24 -37.99
C LEU A 21 -11.14 -29.48 -36.79
N PHE A 22 -11.46 -28.86 -35.64
CA PHE A 22 -10.87 -29.24 -34.36
C PHE A 22 -11.40 -30.63 -33.93
N VAL A 23 -10.50 -31.57 -33.67
CA VAL A 23 -10.85 -32.90 -33.18
C VAL A 23 -11.12 -32.84 -31.67
N ILE A 24 -12.34 -33.14 -31.25
CA ILE A 24 -12.70 -33.23 -29.82
C ILE A 24 -12.08 -34.50 -29.24
N ILE A 25 -11.19 -34.37 -28.26
CA ILE A 25 -10.51 -35.48 -27.58
C ILE A 25 -10.56 -35.22 -26.07
N TRP A 26 -11.13 -36.15 -25.29
CA TRP A 26 -11.28 -35.98 -23.84
C TRP A 26 -10.04 -36.44 -23.05
N VAL A 27 -9.37 -37.49 -23.53
CA VAL A 27 -8.08 -38.00 -23.06
C VAL A 27 -7.36 -38.56 -24.30
N GLY A 28 -6.03 -38.56 -24.35
CA GLY A 28 -5.20 -38.79 -25.55
C GLY A 28 -5.33 -40.11 -26.33
N ARG A 29 -6.39 -40.92 -26.11
CA ARG A 29 -6.79 -42.07 -26.94
C ARG A 29 -8.28 -42.18 -27.25
N SER A 30 -9.12 -41.21 -26.84
CA SER A 30 -10.58 -41.25 -27.02
C SER A 30 -11.11 -39.96 -27.65
N SER A 31 -11.56 -40.05 -28.90
CA SER A 31 -12.36 -39.01 -29.56
C SER A 31 -13.70 -38.82 -28.84
N GLY A 32 -14.18 -37.59 -28.74
CA GLY A 32 -15.51 -37.30 -28.22
C GLY A 32 -16.59 -37.69 -29.22
N ASP A 33 -17.58 -38.47 -28.77
CA ASP A 33 -18.71 -38.89 -29.60
C ASP A 33 -19.61 -37.68 -29.91
N ILE A 34 -19.62 -37.25 -31.18
CA ILE A 34 -20.50 -36.18 -31.67
C ILE A 34 -21.79 -36.79 -32.21
N CYS A 35 -22.91 -36.25 -31.76
CA CYS A 35 -24.22 -36.78 -32.08
C CYS A 35 -24.87 -36.09 -33.30
N ALA A 36 -25.24 -36.86 -34.32
CA ALA A 36 -25.87 -36.36 -35.55
C ALA A 36 -27.40 -36.15 -35.43
N CYS A 37 -27.97 -36.28 -34.23
CA CYS A 37 -29.40 -36.20 -33.98
C CYS A 37 -29.88 -34.76 -33.73
N GLY A 38 -31.18 -34.52 -33.88
CA GLY A 38 -31.78 -33.19 -33.71
C GLY A 38 -31.48 -32.56 -32.33
N PRO A 39 -31.52 -31.22 -32.23
CA PRO A 39 -31.04 -30.50 -31.04
C PRO A 39 -31.73 -30.96 -29.75
N GLY A 40 -30.92 -31.48 -28.83
CA GLY A 40 -31.38 -32.02 -27.54
C GLY A 40 -31.79 -33.50 -27.54
N ILE A 41 -31.53 -34.23 -28.63
CA ILE A 41 -31.71 -35.69 -28.72
C ILE A 41 -30.33 -36.37 -28.66
N ALA A 42 -30.14 -37.25 -27.68
CA ALA A 42 -28.91 -38.05 -27.57
C ALA A 42 -28.82 -39.15 -28.65
N CYS A 43 -27.70 -39.85 -28.75
CA CYS A 43 -27.54 -41.05 -29.59
C CYS A 43 -26.72 -42.13 -28.90
N ASN A 44 -26.74 -43.33 -29.48
CA ASN A 44 -25.80 -44.39 -29.15
C ASN A 44 -24.46 -44.20 -29.90
N GLY A 45 -23.41 -44.94 -29.50
CA GLY A 45 -22.09 -44.91 -30.16
C GLY A 45 -22.06 -45.42 -31.61
N ALA A 46 -23.20 -45.79 -32.20
CA ALA A 46 -23.35 -46.13 -33.61
C ALA A 46 -24.12 -45.03 -34.41
N GLY A 47 -24.41 -43.88 -33.79
CA GLY A 47 -25.08 -42.74 -34.42
C GLY A 47 -26.62 -42.81 -34.47
N GLY A 48 -27.24 -43.81 -33.85
CA GLY A 48 -28.70 -43.97 -33.80
C GLY A 48 -29.35 -43.09 -32.72
N CYS A 49 -30.39 -42.35 -33.07
CA CYS A 49 -31.02 -41.37 -32.19
C CYS A 49 -31.85 -41.99 -31.05
N CYS A 50 -31.61 -41.51 -29.83
CA CYS A 50 -32.31 -41.90 -28.63
C CYS A 50 -33.72 -41.27 -28.54
N HIS A 51 -34.48 -41.67 -27.53
CA HIS A 51 -35.72 -40.99 -27.17
C HIS A 51 -35.45 -39.53 -26.77
N HIS A 52 -36.43 -38.63 -26.98
CA HIS A 52 -36.28 -37.19 -26.72
C HIS A 52 -36.05 -36.85 -25.23
N GLU A 53 -36.49 -37.73 -24.33
CA GLU A 53 -36.24 -37.65 -22.88
C GLU A 53 -34.93 -38.33 -22.42
N CYS A 54 -34.12 -38.91 -23.34
CA CYS A 54 -32.80 -39.42 -23.00
C CYS A 54 -31.75 -38.29 -22.94
N LEU A 55 -30.80 -38.41 -22.02
CA LEU A 55 -29.64 -37.52 -21.89
C LEU A 55 -28.34 -38.33 -21.92
N GLY A 56 -27.29 -37.76 -22.53
CA GLY A 56 -25.99 -38.41 -22.72
C GLY A 56 -25.99 -39.43 -23.86
N GLY A 57 -26.73 -40.54 -23.70
CA GLY A 57 -26.82 -41.59 -24.70
C GLY A 57 -27.93 -42.61 -24.42
N CYS A 58 -27.96 -43.68 -25.21
CA CYS A 58 -28.89 -44.80 -25.02
C CYS A 58 -28.27 -46.13 -25.47
N SER A 59 -28.77 -47.23 -24.89
CA SER A 59 -28.47 -48.60 -25.32
C SER A 59 -29.28 -49.01 -26.55
N GLN A 60 -30.49 -48.46 -26.72
CA GLN A 60 -31.33 -48.66 -27.91
C GLN A 60 -31.91 -47.31 -28.38
N PRO A 61 -31.89 -47.03 -29.70
CA PRO A 61 -32.46 -45.80 -30.24
C PRO A 61 -33.99 -45.79 -30.06
N GLY A 62 -34.56 -44.60 -29.86
CA GLY A 62 -36.01 -44.37 -29.75
C GLY A 62 -36.71 -44.80 -28.46
N ASP A 63 -36.14 -45.65 -27.59
CA ASP A 63 -36.83 -46.11 -26.37
C ASP A 63 -36.54 -45.24 -25.12
N SER A 64 -37.61 -44.74 -24.49
CA SER A 64 -37.63 -44.05 -23.19
C SER A 64 -37.05 -44.84 -22.01
N ARG A 65 -36.92 -46.18 -22.14
CA ARG A 65 -36.35 -47.07 -21.11
C ARG A 65 -34.89 -47.41 -21.32
N ALA A 66 -34.38 -47.23 -22.53
CA ALA A 66 -33.01 -47.60 -22.89
C ALA A 66 -32.01 -46.42 -22.75
N CYS A 67 -32.43 -45.31 -22.15
CA CYS A 67 -31.57 -44.15 -21.90
C CYS A 67 -30.47 -44.44 -20.88
N VAL A 68 -29.29 -43.84 -21.05
CA VAL A 68 -28.19 -43.87 -20.05
C VAL A 68 -28.53 -42.98 -18.85
N ALA A 69 -29.10 -41.80 -19.12
CA ALA A 69 -29.69 -40.92 -18.13
C ALA A 69 -30.99 -40.31 -18.67
N CYS A 70 -31.88 -39.87 -17.78
CA CYS A 70 -33.07 -39.13 -18.16
C CYS A 70 -32.79 -37.62 -18.18
N ARG A 71 -33.39 -36.91 -19.14
CA ARG A 71 -33.22 -35.46 -19.30
C ARG A 71 -33.90 -34.64 -18.22
N ARG A 72 -35.07 -35.09 -17.77
CA ARG A 72 -35.80 -34.51 -16.62
C ARG A 72 -35.98 -35.54 -15.53
N PHE A 73 -37.07 -36.30 -15.55
CA PHE A 73 -37.41 -37.19 -14.45
C PHE A 73 -37.33 -38.67 -14.84
N HIS A 74 -36.60 -39.43 -14.04
CA HIS A 74 -36.66 -40.89 -14.05
C HIS A 74 -37.76 -41.42 -13.13
N PHE A 75 -38.63 -42.30 -13.63
CA PHE A 75 -39.59 -43.04 -12.82
C PHE A 75 -39.84 -44.46 -13.37
N LYS A 76 -39.64 -45.48 -12.52
CA LYS A 76 -39.85 -46.91 -12.84
C LYS A 76 -39.24 -47.35 -14.19
N GLY A 77 -38.01 -46.90 -14.49
CA GLY A 77 -37.30 -47.25 -15.71
C GLY A 77 -37.71 -46.45 -16.94
N HIS A 78 -38.59 -45.45 -16.83
CA HIS A 78 -38.91 -44.50 -17.91
C HIS A 78 -38.33 -43.12 -17.64
N CYS A 79 -37.89 -42.45 -18.70
CA CYS A 79 -37.65 -41.02 -18.71
C CYS A 79 -38.91 -40.24 -19.10
N LEU A 80 -39.27 -39.25 -18.29
CA LEU A 80 -40.52 -38.48 -18.37
C LEU A 80 -40.26 -36.97 -18.25
N ASP A 81 -41.01 -36.18 -19.02
CA ASP A 81 -40.96 -34.71 -19.02
C ASP A 81 -41.55 -34.09 -17.73
N SER A 82 -42.52 -34.76 -17.10
CA SER A 82 -43.14 -34.33 -15.85
C SER A 82 -43.51 -35.53 -14.97
N CYS A 83 -43.55 -35.32 -13.65
CA CYS A 83 -43.88 -36.39 -12.72
C CYS A 83 -45.37 -36.80 -12.82
N PRO A 84 -45.68 -38.11 -12.94
CA PRO A 84 -47.05 -38.61 -12.96
C PRO A 84 -47.88 -38.14 -11.76
N PRO A 85 -49.21 -37.99 -11.90
CA PRO A 85 -50.07 -37.61 -10.78
C PRO A 85 -49.91 -38.55 -9.59
N ARG A 86 -49.86 -37.99 -8.37
CA ARG A 86 -49.50 -38.66 -7.11
C ARG A 86 -48.02 -39.07 -6.97
N THR A 87 -47.13 -38.52 -7.79
CA THR A 87 -45.69 -38.54 -7.58
C THR A 87 -45.12 -37.12 -7.53
N TYR A 88 -44.03 -36.96 -6.79
CA TYR A 88 -43.38 -35.68 -6.49
C TYR A 88 -41.94 -35.68 -6.98
N GLU A 89 -41.46 -34.51 -7.38
CA GLU A 89 -40.08 -34.30 -7.82
C GLU A 89 -39.12 -34.46 -6.63
N TYR A 90 -37.98 -35.12 -6.82
CA TYR A 90 -36.97 -35.33 -5.78
C TYR A 90 -35.56 -35.25 -6.36
N GLU A 91 -34.70 -34.45 -5.71
CA GLU A 91 -33.31 -34.14 -6.15
C GLU A 91 -33.20 -33.61 -7.60
N GLY A 92 -34.31 -33.16 -8.19
CA GLY A 92 -34.36 -32.61 -9.54
C GLY A 92 -34.28 -33.61 -10.71
N TRP A 93 -34.09 -34.91 -10.45
CA TRP A 93 -33.88 -35.93 -11.51
C TRP A 93 -34.79 -37.16 -11.46
N ARG A 94 -35.61 -37.33 -10.41
CA ARG A 94 -36.55 -38.47 -10.30
C ARG A 94 -37.88 -38.10 -9.67
N CYS A 95 -38.89 -38.92 -9.95
CA CYS A 95 -40.17 -38.86 -9.26
C CYS A 95 -40.25 -39.89 -8.13
N VAL A 96 -40.86 -39.54 -7.01
CA VAL A 96 -41.07 -40.41 -5.85
C VAL A 96 -42.52 -40.36 -5.40
N THR A 97 -43.03 -41.44 -4.80
CA THR A 97 -44.39 -41.45 -4.21
C THR A 97 -44.42 -40.69 -2.88
N ALA A 98 -45.62 -40.28 -2.44
CA ALA A 98 -45.84 -39.69 -1.11
C ALA A 98 -45.27 -40.56 0.02
N GLU A 99 -45.49 -41.88 -0.06
CA GLU A 99 -44.99 -42.88 0.89
C GLU A 99 -43.46 -42.92 0.93
N TYR A 100 -42.81 -42.92 -0.25
CA TYR A 100 -41.35 -42.88 -0.33
C TYR A 100 -40.81 -41.58 0.30
N CYS A 101 -41.40 -40.42 -0.01
CA CYS A 101 -41.02 -39.14 0.60
C CYS A 101 -41.16 -39.19 2.13
N ALA A 102 -42.30 -39.67 2.65
CA ALA A 102 -42.55 -39.80 4.08
C ALA A 102 -41.67 -40.83 4.81
N SER A 103 -41.07 -41.78 4.07
CA SER A 103 -40.12 -42.77 4.60
C SER A 103 -38.70 -42.23 4.79
N LEU A 104 -38.34 -41.14 4.10
CA LEU A 104 -37.02 -40.52 4.22
C LEU A 104 -36.87 -39.78 5.55
N ARG A 105 -35.72 -39.97 6.20
CA ARG A 105 -35.30 -39.25 7.41
C ARG A 105 -33.97 -38.56 7.16
N LYS A 106 -33.84 -37.33 7.66
CA LYS A 106 -32.55 -36.63 7.70
C LYS A 106 -31.64 -37.36 8.71
N VAL A 107 -30.44 -37.75 8.29
CA VAL A 107 -29.42 -38.30 9.20
C VAL A 107 -28.68 -37.14 9.86
N MET A 108 -28.79 -37.03 11.17
CA MET A 108 -28.06 -36.06 12.01
C MET A 108 -27.42 -36.81 13.19
N GLU A 109 -26.42 -36.21 13.84
CA GLU A 109 -25.58 -36.89 14.84
C GLU A 109 -26.37 -37.41 16.07
N ASN A 110 -27.56 -36.86 16.36
CA ASN A 110 -28.47 -37.37 17.37
C ASN A 110 -29.75 -37.98 16.75
N PRO A 111 -30.10 -39.24 17.04
CA PRO A 111 -31.26 -39.93 16.43
C PRO A 111 -32.63 -39.43 16.93
N SER A 112 -32.67 -38.56 17.93
CA SER A 112 -33.89 -37.92 18.45
C SER A 112 -34.41 -36.77 17.59
N ASP A 113 -33.59 -36.22 16.69
CA ASP A 113 -33.86 -34.97 15.97
C ASP A 113 -34.17 -35.19 14.47
N SER A 114 -34.49 -36.43 14.08
CA SER A 114 -34.67 -36.79 12.67
C SER A 114 -35.97 -36.22 12.09
N SER A 115 -35.89 -35.10 11.39
CA SER A 115 -37.01 -34.57 10.60
C SER A 115 -37.38 -35.51 9.45
N LYS A 116 -38.69 -35.61 9.18
CA LYS A 116 -39.26 -36.27 7.99
C LYS A 116 -39.32 -35.27 6.86
N PHE A 117 -39.06 -35.72 5.63
CA PHE A 117 -39.21 -34.91 4.42
C PHE A 117 -40.66 -34.44 4.24
N VAL A 118 -40.81 -33.29 3.58
CA VAL A 118 -42.06 -32.54 3.37
C VAL A 118 -42.34 -32.33 1.89
N VAL A 119 -43.60 -32.07 1.53
CA VAL A 119 -44.04 -31.82 0.16
C VAL A 119 -44.44 -30.34 0.00
N TYR A 120 -43.81 -29.66 -0.95
CA TYR A 120 -44.13 -28.28 -1.32
C TYR A 120 -44.20 -28.15 -2.84
N ARG A 121 -45.30 -27.59 -3.37
CA ARG A 121 -45.51 -27.35 -4.81
C ARG A 121 -45.09 -28.52 -5.73
N ASN A 122 -45.51 -29.73 -5.38
CA ASN A 122 -45.22 -30.98 -6.09
C ASN A 122 -43.77 -31.52 -5.98
N GLN A 123 -42.96 -30.98 -5.06
CA GLN A 123 -41.59 -31.41 -4.78
C GLN A 123 -41.45 -31.99 -3.37
N CYS A 124 -40.62 -33.02 -3.20
CA CYS A 124 -40.25 -33.61 -1.92
C CYS A 124 -38.94 -33.00 -1.42
N LEU A 125 -39.02 -32.18 -0.36
CA LEU A 125 -37.92 -31.40 0.22
C LEU A 125 -37.57 -31.90 1.63
N ALA A 126 -36.35 -31.67 2.10
CA ALA A 126 -35.94 -32.04 3.46
C ALA A 126 -36.62 -31.17 4.55
N GLU A 127 -36.79 -29.87 4.27
CA GLU A 127 -37.37 -28.87 5.17
C GLU A 127 -38.27 -27.90 4.37
N CYS A 128 -39.17 -27.19 5.06
CA CYS A 128 -40.02 -26.18 4.42
C CYS A 128 -39.21 -24.93 4.02
N PRO A 129 -39.51 -24.30 2.86
CA PRO A 129 -38.83 -23.09 2.44
C PRO A 129 -39.17 -21.89 3.33
N SER A 130 -38.27 -20.90 3.40
CA SER A 130 -38.44 -19.67 4.18
C SER A 130 -39.80 -19.02 3.98
N GLY A 131 -40.50 -18.70 5.08
CA GLY A 131 -41.88 -18.20 5.04
C GLY A 131 -42.96 -19.30 5.08
N TYR A 132 -42.57 -20.57 5.17
CA TYR A 132 -43.47 -21.71 5.37
C TYR A 132 -43.04 -22.60 6.55
N THR A 133 -44.01 -23.15 7.27
CA THR A 133 -43.82 -24.09 8.39
C THR A 133 -44.60 -25.39 8.17
N ARG A 134 -44.25 -26.44 8.92
CA ARG A 134 -44.92 -27.75 8.89
C ARG A 134 -45.92 -27.86 10.04
N ASN A 135 -47.07 -28.48 9.78
CA ASN A 135 -47.98 -28.95 10.84
C ASN A 135 -47.71 -30.45 11.08
N ASP A 136 -47.59 -30.92 12.32
CA ASP A 136 -47.21 -32.31 12.64
C ASP A 136 -48.14 -33.40 12.08
N SER A 137 -49.38 -33.02 11.73
CA SER A 137 -50.36 -33.91 11.10
C SER A 137 -50.25 -33.99 9.57
N SER A 138 -49.37 -33.20 8.94
CA SER A 138 -49.33 -32.99 7.48
C SER A 138 -47.91 -33.08 6.93
N ILE A 139 -47.74 -33.72 5.78
CA ILE A 139 -46.49 -33.65 5.01
C ILE A 139 -46.34 -32.33 4.25
N PHE A 140 -47.38 -31.48 4.18
CA PHE A 140 -47.37 -30.25 3.40
C PHE A 140 -46.96 -29.02 4.22
N CYS A 141 -46.24 -28.09 3.58
CA CYS A 141 -45.83 -26.82 4.18
C CYS A 141 -46.91 -25.74 4.02
N HIS A 142 -47.17 -24.97 5.09
CA HIS A 142 -48.16 -23.89 5.16
C HIS A 142 -47.48 -22.53 5.36
N MET A 143 -48.02 -21.46 4.78
CA MET A 143 -47.42 -20.12 4.85
C MET A 143 -47.56 -19.51 6.26
N CYS A 144 -46.50 -18.89 6.77
CA CYS A 144 -46.51 -18.16 8.04
C CYS A 144 -46.99 -16.71 7.85
N GLU A 145 -47.76 -16.18 8.79
CA GLU A 145 -48.03 -14.74 8.88
C GLU A 145 -46.87 -14.05 9.63
N GLY A 146 -45.85 -13.64 8.87
CA GLY A 146 -44.65 -12.96 9.41
C GLY A 146 -43.38 -13.80 9.31
N HIS A 147 -42.43 -13.60 10.23
CA HIS A 147 -41.25 -14.45 10.34
C HIS A 147 -41.67 -15.82 10.91
N CYS A 148 -41.38 -16.91 10.21
CA CYS A 148 -41.70 -18.25 10.74
C CYS A 148 -40.89 -18.52 12.02
N PRO A 149 -41.52 -19.05 13.08
CA PRO A 149 -40.78 -19.47 14.25
C PRO A 149 -39.86 -20.64 13.89
N LYS A 150 -38.56 -20.51 14.20
CA LYS A 150 -37.58 -21.58 14.05
C LYS A 150 -37.36 -22.20 15.43
N GLU A 151 -37.89 -23.40 15.61
CA GLU A 151 -37.60 -24.26 16.75
C GLU A 151 -36.20 -24.87 16.61
N CYS A 152 -35.42 -24.77 17.67
CA CYS A 152 -34.06 -25.32 17.75
C CYS A 152 -33.97 -26.20 19.00
N LYS A 153 -33.80 -27.51 18.80
CA LYS A 153 -33.67 -28.49 19.88
C LYS A 153 -32.20 -28.62 20.27
N VAL A 154 -31.90 -28.40 21.55
CA VAL A 154 -30.50 -28.26 22.01
C VAL A 154 -30.22 -28.93 23.36
N GLY A 155 -31.25 -29.31 24.12
CA GLY A 155 -31.08 -30.03 25.40
C GLY A 155 -30.40 -29.16 26.47
N VAL A 156 -29.08 -29.24 26.62
CA VAL A 156 -28.30 -28.31 27.46
C VAL A 156 -27.08 -27.82 26.70
N LYS A 157 -27.10 -26.56 26.24
CA LYS A 157 -26.04 -25.97 25.40
C LYS A 157 -25.16 -25.01 26.21
N THR A 158 -23.84 -25.24 26.20
CA THR A 158 -22.88 -24.31 26.79
C THR A 158 -22.25 -23.42 25.72
N ILE A 159 -22.54 -22.12 25.76
CA ILE A 159 -21.99 -21.08 24.89
C ILE A 159 -20.76 -20.48 25.58
N ASP A 160 -19.58 -20.96 25.20
CA ASP A 160 -18.28 -20.45 25.67
C ASP A 160 -17.55 -19.54 24.66
N SER A 161 -18.02 -19.56 23.40
CA SER A 161 -17.41 -18.90 22.25
C SER A 161 -18.45 -18.53 21.19
N VAL A 162 -18.12 -17.55 20.34
CA VAL A 162 -19.03 -17.04 19.28
C VAL A 162 -19.42 -18.14 18.29
N ARG A 163 -18.52 -19.08 17.99
CA ARG A 163 -18.80 -20.21 17.07
C ARG A 163 -19.97 -21.08 17.56
N VAL A 164 -20.07 -21.32 18.87
CA VAL A 164 -21.16 -22.11 19.45
C VAL A 164 -22.48 -21.30 19.45
N ALA A 165 -22.40 -19.97 19.52
CA ALA A 165 -23.58 -19.11 19.36
C ALA A 165 -24.11 -19.10 17.90
N GLN A 166 -23.23 -19.22 16.90
CA GLN A 166 -23.60 -19.28 15.47
C GLN A 166 -24.43 -20.53 15.10
N GLU A 167 -24.44 -21.57 15.93
CA GLU A 167 -25.36 -22.70 15.76
C GLU A 167 -26.83 -22.31 16.01
N LEU A 168 -27.06 -21.25 16.80
CA LEU A 168 -28.38 -20.76 17.19
C LEU A 168 -28.88 -19.60 16.30
N THR A 169 -28.16 -19.24 15.24
CA THR A 169 -28.55 -18.14 14.35
C THR A 169 -29.94 -18.36 13.75
N GLY A 170 -30.81 -17.36 13.92
CA GLY A 170 -32.18 -17.38 13.43
C GLY A 170 -33.16 -18.21 14.26
N CYS A 171 -32.74 -18.83 15.37
CA CYS A 171 -33.65 -19.52 16.28
C CYS A 171 -34.55 -18.51 17.00
N THR A 172 -35.86 -18.79 17.09
CA THR A 172 -36.82 -18.00 17.86
C THR A 172 -37.33 -18.75 19.09
N TYR A 173 -37.36 -20.09 19.03
CA TYR A 173 -37.81 -20.96 20.10
C TYR A 173 -36.73 -22.00 20.40
N VAL A 174 -36.30 -22.10 21.65
CA VAL A 174 -35.21 -23.00 22.08
C VAL A 174 -35.77 -24.10 22.99
N GLU A 175 -35.72 -25.34 22.50
CA GLU A 175 -36.05 -26.54 23.28
C GLU A 175 -34.78 -27.04 24.01
N GLY A 176 -34.66 -26.66 25.28
CA GLY A 176 -33.49 -26.89 26.12
C GLY A 176 -33.14 -25.70 27.03
N SER A 177 -32.02 -25.85 27.73
CA SER A 177 -31.40 -24.90 28.66
C SER A 177 -30.11 -24.30 28.07
N LEU A 178 -29.85 -23.02 28.35
CA LEU A 178 -28.67 -22.30 27.86
C LEU A 178 -27.70 -21.94 29.01
N ILE A 179 -26.42 -22.27 28.83
CA ILE A 179 -25.34 -21.92 29.77
C ILE A 179 -24.34 -21.00 29.09
N ILE A 180 -24.22 -19.75 29.51
CA ILE A 180 -23.29 -18.76 28.96
C ILE A 180 -22.04 -18.72 29.85
N ASN A 181 -20.85 -18.90 29.24
CA ASN A 181 -19.55 -19.03 29.93
C ASN A 181 -18.41 -18.38 29.11
N ILE A 182 -18.62 -17.14 28.66
CA ILE A 182 -17.71 -16.45 27.73
C ILE A 182 -16.65 -15.66 28.50
N ARG A 183 -15.46 -16.27 28.65
CA ARG A 183 -14.36 -15.73 29.45
C ARG A 183 -13.52 -14.65 28.75
N ARG A 184 -13.44 -14.66 27.42
CA ARG A 184 -12.64 -13.74 26.59
C ARG A 184 -13.30 -13.55 25.22
N GLY A 185 -13.12 -12.39 24.61
CA GLY A 185 -13.53 -12.08 23.24
C GLY A 185 -13.45 -10.58 22.93
N TYR A 186 -13.66 -10.23 21.67
CA TYR A 186 -13.74 -8.86 21.15
C TYR A 186 -15.02 -8.72 20.30
N ASN A 187 -15.65 -7.54 20.33
CA ASN A 187 -16.94 -7.22 19.73
C ASN A 187 -18.03 -8.27 20.00
N LEU A 188 -18.06 -8.82 21.21
CA LEU A 188 -18.96 -9.92 21.55
C LEU A 188 -20.43 -9.52 21.47
N ALA A 189 -20.77 -8.29 21.85
CA ALA A 189 -22.16 -7.83 21.89
C ALA A 189 -22.84 -7.89 20.52
N SER A 190 -22.17 -7.43 19.44
CA SER A 190 -22.75 -7.45 18.09
C SER A 190 -22.87 -8.86 17.51
N GLU A 191 -21.86 -9.70 17.73
CA GLU A 191 -21.86 -11.09 17.28
C GLU A 191 -22.92 -11.93 18.02
N LEU A 192 -23.02 -11.78 19.34
CA LEU A 192 -24.05 -12.47 20.12
C LEU A 192 -25.45 -11.95 19.79
N GLN A 193 -25.62 -10.66 19.49
CA GLN A 193 -26.93 -10.11 19.09
C GLN A 193 -27.36 -10.60 17.70
N ALA A 194 -26.42 -10.74 16.75
CA ALA A 194 -26.72 -11.30 15.43
C ALA A 194 -27.17 -12.76 15.49
N ASN A 195 -26.66 -13.53 16.46
CA ASN A 195 -26.93 -14.97 16.58
C ASN A 195 -28.10 -15.29 17.54
N LEU A 196 -28.16 -14.64 18.70
CA LEU A 196 -29.11 -14.93 19.80
C LEU A 196 -30.25 -13.90 19.91
N GLY A 197 -30.16 -12.75 19.23
CA GLY A 197 -31.11 -11.64 19.43
C GLY A 197 -32.53 -11.89 18.92
N LEU A 198 -32.74 -12.93 18.11
CA LEU A 198 -34.04 -13.37 17.62
C LEU A 198 -34.75 -14.37 18.55
N ILE A 199 -34.07 -14.88 19.59
CA ILE A 199 -34.66 -15.86 20.52
C ILE A 199 -35.72 -15.17 21.38
N GLU A 200 -36.95 -15.70 21.33
CA GLU A 200 -38.10 -15.19 22.06
C GLU A 200 -38.46 -16.06 23.27
N THR A 201 -38.28 -17.38 23.16
CA THR A 201 -38.63 -18.34 24.23
C THR A 201 -37.51 -19.36 24.46
N ILE A 202 -37.17 -19.56 25.74
CA ILE A 202 -36.34 -20.65 26.24
C ILE A 202 -37.22 -21.55 27.12
N THR A 203 -37.14 -22.86 26.93
CA THR A 203 -37.97 -23.83 27.66
C THR A 203 -37.38 -24.25 28.99
N GLY A 204 -36.07 -24.54 29.04
CA GLY A 204 -35.36 -24.87 30.27
C GLY A 204 -34.89 -23.64 31.06
N PHE A 205 -33.70 -23.72 31.65
CA PHE A 205 -33.09 -22.64 32.43
C PHE A 205 -32.07 -21.81 31.63
N LEU A 206 -31.81 -20.59 32.10
CA LEU A 206 -30.74 -19.71 31.60
C LEU A 206 -29.68 -19.49 32.70
N LYS A 207 -28.43 -19.89 32.43
CA LYS A 207 -27.32 -19.85 33.41
C LYS A 207 -26.12 -19.08 32.87
N ILE A 208 -25.86 -17.88 33.39
CA ILE A 208 -24.69 -17.07 33.04
C ILE A 208 -23.63 -17.20 34.15
N LYS A 209 -22.53 -17.90 33.88
CA LYS A 209 -21.45 -18.13 34.85
C LYS A 209 -20.07 -17.76 34.29
N HIS A 210 -19.19 -17.20 35.10
CA HIS A 210 -17.79 -16.88 34.73
C HIS A 210 -17.64 -16.09 33.42
N SER A 211 -18.67 -15.36 32.98
CA SER A 211 -18.71 -14.70 31.68
C SER A 211 -18.06 -13.32 31.76
N PHE A 212 -16.77 -13.31 32.11
CA PHE A 212 -16.00 -12.09 32.38
C PHE A 212 -15.90 -11.13 31.20
N ALA A 213 -16.18 -11.59 29.98
CA ALA A 213 -16.15 -10.75 28.78
C ALA A 213 -17.43 -9.92 28.57
N LEU A 214 -18.56 -10.33 29.18
CA LEU A 214 -19.86 -9.69 29.01
C LEU A 214 -20.03 -8.48 29.94
N VAL A 215 -20.58 -7.41 29.38
CA VAL A 215 -20.89 -6.16 30.10
C VAL A 215 -22.41 -5.93 30.21
N SER A 216 -23.20 -6.40 29.24
CA SER A 216 -24.67 -6.42 29.27
C SER A 216 -25.20 -7.71 28.62
N LEU A 217 -26.44 -8.11 28.93
CA LEU A 217 -27.16 -9.20 28.24
C LEU A 217 -28.15 -8.67 27.19
N SER A 218 -28.12 -7.37 26.88
CA SER A 218 -28.97 -6.69 25.88
C SER A 218 -28.88 -7.24 24.45
N PHE A 219 -27.94 -8.15 24.18
CA PHE A 219 -27.90 -8.92 22.94
C PHE A 219 -29.09 -9.88 22.79
N PHE A 220 -29.71 -10.32 23.90
CA PHE A 220 -31.06 -10.90 23.87
C PHE A 220 -32.07 -9.74 23.72
N LYS A 221 -32.45 -9.45 22.47
CA LYS A 221 -33.32 -8.30 22.16
C LYS A 221 -34.82 -8.63 22.20
N ASN A 222 -35.17 -9.88 21.90
CA ASN A 222 -36.57 -10.31 21.75
C ASN A 222 -37.02 -11.32 22.83
N LEU A 223 -36.21 -11.59 23.87
CA LEU A 223 -36.44 -12.71 24.80
C LEU A 223 -37.58 -12.42 25.78
N LYS A 224 -38.75 -13.04 25.59
CA LYS A 224 -39.98 -12.76 26.37
C LYS A 224 -40.29 -13.81 27.44
N LEU A 225 -39.86 -15.05 27.27
CA LEU A 225 -40.25 -16.17 28.14
C LEU A 225 -39.09 -17.12 28.44
N ILE A 226 -38.88 -17.43 29.72
CA ILE A 226 -38.05 -18.56 30.16
C ILE A 226 -38.95 -19.47 31.01
N ARG A 227 -39.33 -20.63 30.47
CA ARG A 227 -40.42 -21.45 31.02
C ARG A 227 -40.02 -22.22 32.29
N GLY A 228 -38.80 -22.77 32.35
CA GLY A 228 -38.30 -23.53 33.49
C GLY A 228 -38.76 -24.99 33.53
N ASP A 229 -38.92 -25.63 32.37
CA ASP A 229 -39.21 -27.08 32.26
C ASP A 229 -38.10 -27.92 32.91
N ASP A 230 -36.84 -27.49 32.73
CA ASP A 230 -35.65 -27.90 33.48
C ASP A 230 -35.16 -26.74 34.36
N MET A 231 -34.63 -27.05 35.55
CA MET A 231 -34.08 -26.08 36.50
C MET A 231 -32.69 -26.49 37.01
N VAL A 232 -31.90 -25.51 37.44
CA VAL A 232 -30.63 -25.72 38.16
C VAL A 232 -30.92 -26.16 39.61
N ASP A 233 -30.06 -27.01 40.17
CA ASP A 233 -30.04 -27.44 41.58
C ASP A 233 -30.41 -26.28 42.54
N GLY A 234 -31.49 -26.45 43.30
CA GLY A 234 -32.11 -25.39 44.11
C GLY A 234 -33.33 -24.70 43.46
N ASN A 235 -33.86 -25.25 42.37
CA ASN A 235 -35.03 -24.78 41.61
C ASN A 235 -34.83 -23.37 41.00
N TYR A 236 -33.64 -23.11 40.44
CA TYR A 236 -33.35 -21.83 39.77
C TYR A 236 -33.54 -21.92 38.26
N THR A 237 -34.33 -20.99 37.71
CA THR A 237 -34.62 -20.86 36.28
C THR A 237 -33.73 -19.81 35.61
N LEU A 238 -33.32 -18.78 36.38
CA LEU A 238 -32.29 -17.81 35.99
C LEU A 238 -31.16 -17.82 37.02
N TYR A 239 -29.93 -18.11 36.58
CA TYR A 239 -28.78 -18.29 37.47
C TYR A 239 -27.57 -17.49 37.01
N VAL A 240 -27.18 -16.45 37.75
CA VAL A 240 -26.13 -15.49 37.37
C VAL A 240 -25.03 -15.44 38.44
N LEU A 241 -23.88 -16.06 38.14
CA LEU A 241 -22.78 -16.29 39.09
C LEU A 241 -21.41 -15.84 38.55
N ASP A 242 -20.67 -15.08 39.35
CA ASP A 242 -19.27 -14.69 39.08
C ASP A 242 -19.07 -14.05 37.70
N ASN A 243 -19.79 -12.95 37.43
CA ASN A 243 -19.65 -12.18 36.20
C ASN A 243 -19.02 -10.81 36.50
N GLN A 244 -17.69 -10.82 36.62
CA GLN A 244 -16.85 -9.70 37.09
C GLN A 244 -17.04 -8.35 36.36
N ASN A 245 -17.54 -8.35 35.11
CA ASN A 245 -17.70 -7.14 34.30
C ASN A 245 -19.14 -6.81 33.90
N LEU A 246 -20.11 -7.64 34.28
CA LEU A 246 -21.52 -7.44 33.98
C LEU A 246 -22.04 -6.21 34.75
N GLN A 247 -22.52 -5.20 34.02
CA GLN A 247 -23.03 -3.93 34.57
C GLN A 247 -24.55 -3.82 34.47
N GLN A 248 -25.12 -4.30 33.36
CA GLN A 248 -26.55 -4.28 33.06
C GLN A 248 -27.03 -5.70 32.68
N LEU A 249 -28.32 -5.96 32.77
CA LEU A 249 -28.92 -7.20 32.25
C LEU A 249 -29.66 -6.93 30.94
N TRP A 250 -30.77 -6.20 30.94
CA TRP A 250 -31.52 -5.84 29.72
C TRP A 250 -31.66 -4.33 29.57
N ASP A 251 -31.96 -3.86 28.35
CA ASP A 251 -32.15 -2.43 28.09
C ASP A 251 -33.48 -1.92 28.67
N GLY A 252 -33.55 -0.65 29.08
CA GLY A 252 -34.72 -0.09 29.79
C GLY A 252 -36.01 0.00 28.96
N ASN A 253 -35.93 -0.29 27.66
CA ASN A 253 -37.04 -0.37 26.71
C ASN A 253 -37.36 -1.82 26.27
N HIS A 254 -36.80 -2.84 26.92
CA HIS A 254 -37.02 -4.24 26.57
C HIS A 254 -38.46 -4.67 26.93
N GLU A 255 -39.09 -5.51 26.09
CA GLU A 255 -40.42 -6.08 26.40
C GLU A 255 -40.36 -6.97 27.65
N THR A 256 -41.46 -7.07 28.40
CA THR A 256 -41.47 -7.73 29.72
C THR A 256 -41.10 -9.21 29.63
N LEU A 257 -39.93 -9.58 30.17
CA LEU A 257 -39.49 -10.96 30.33
C LEU A 257 -40.29 -11.65 31.45
N TYR A 258 -40.92 -12.80 31.17
CA TYR A 258 -41.70 -13.56 32.15
C TYR A 258 -41.03 -14.88 32.54
N ILE A 259 -41.09 -15.22 33.84
CA ILE A 259 -40.60 -16.49 34.40
C ILE A 259 -41.73 -17.13 35.25
N PRO A 260 -42.46 -18.13 34.71
CA PRO A 260 -43.61 -18.70 35.40
C PRO A 260 -43.19 -19.55 36.60
N VAL A 261 -42.16 -20.39 36.46
CA VAL A 261 -41.75 -21.39 37.48
C VAL A 261 -40.29 -21.18 37.90
N GLY A 262 -39.99 -21.53 39.15
CA GLY A 262 -38.65 -21.46 39.73
C GLY A 262 -38.25 -20.09 40.27
N LYS A 263 -36.98 -20.01 40.68
CA LYS A 263 -36.33 -18.87 41.34
C LYS A 263 -35.27 -18.21 40.46
N ILE A 264 -34.77 -17.05 40.90
CA ILE A 264 -33.60 -16.38 40.34
C ILE A 264 -32.46 -16.39 41.38
N TYR A 265 -31.20 -16.47 40.92
CA TYR A 265 -30.02 -16.48 41.79
C TYR A 265 -28.95 -15.51 41.28
N PHE A 266 -28.44 -14.65 42.17
CA PHE A 266 -27.41 -13.66 41.87
C PHE A 266 -26.33 -13.63 42.95
N ALA A 267 -25.09 -14.01 42.59
CA ALA A 267 -23.93 -13.90 43.47
C ALA A 267 -22.64 -13.59 42.71
N PHE A 268 -21.72 -12.89 43.37
CA PHE A 268 -20.40 -12.51 42.83
C PHE A 268 -20.47 -11.72 41.50
N ASN A 269 -21.46 -10.84 41.33
CA ASN A 269 -21.57 -9.94 40.18
C ASN A 269 -21.22 -8.51 40.62
N PRO A 270 -19.93 -8.17 40.84
CA PRO A 270 -19.54 -6.98 41.60
C PRO A 270 -19.83 -5.66 40.88
N LYS A 271 -19.97 -5.66 39.55
CA LYS A 271 -20.32 -4.47 38.77
C LYS A 271 -21.81 -4.33 38.45
N LEU A 272 -22.63 -5.32 38.79
CA LEU A 272 -24.07 -5.31 38.53
C LEU A 272 -24.80 -4.62 39.68
N CYS A 273 -25.54 -3.55 39.38
CA CYS A 273 -26.23 -2.78 40.40
C CYS A 273 -27.39 -3.54 41.05
N LEU A 274 -27.50 -3.46 42.37
CA LEU A 274 -28.55 -4.16 43.12
C LEU A 274 -29.97 -3.69 42.74
N SER A 275 -30.11 -2.42 42.33
CA SER A 275 -31.35 -1.85 41.79
C SER A 275 -31.83 -2.54 40.52
N GLU A 276 -30.91 -2.97 39.65
CA GLU A 276 -31.20 -3.68 38.41
C GLU A 276 -31.79 -5.07 38.70
N ILE A 277 -31.23 -5.76 39.69
CA ILE A 277 -31.70 -7.09 40.12
C ILE A 277 -33.12 -7.00 40.68
N TYR A 278 -33.42 -6.00 41.52
CA TYR A 278 -34.78 -5.78 42.04
C TYR A 278 -35.77 -5.35 40.96
N HIS A 279 -35.34 -4.55 39.98
CA HIS A 279 -36.18 -4.19 38.84
C HIS A 279 -36.57 -5.42 38.00
N ILE A 280 -35.64 -6.37 37.85
CA ILE A 280 -35.87 -7.63 37.14
C ILE A 280 -36.70 -8.63 37.95
N GLU A 281 -36.53 -8.68 39.27
CA GLU A 281 -37.42 -9.43 40.18
C GLU A 281 -38.90 -8.98 40.00
N GLU A 282 -39.12 -7.68 39.79
CA GLU A 282 -40.42 -7.08 39.51
C GLU A 282 -40.92 -7.36 38.08
N MET A 283 -40.09 -7.12 37.05
CA MET A 283 -40.46 -7.40 35.65
C MET A 283 -40.77 -8.88 35.39
N THR A 284 -40.03 -9.80 36.02
CA THR A 284 -40.19 -11.25 35.84
C THR A 284 -41.38 -11.85 36.59
N GLY A 285 -42.05 -11.09 37.45
CA GLY A 285 -43.11 -11.62 38.32
C GLY A 285 -42.61 -12.65 39.33
N THR A 286 -41.31 -12.62 39.67
CA THR A 286 -40.67 -13.56 40.61
C THR A 286 -40.52 -12.98 42.02
N LYS A 287 -41.03 -11.78 42.27
CA LYS A 287 -40.94 -11.05 43.54
C LYS A 287 -41.34 -11.86 44.77
N GLY A 288 -40.43 -11.97 45.72
CA GLY A 288 -40.64 -12.68 46.98
C GLY A 288 -40.58 -14.22 46.90
N ARG A 289 -40.12 -14.81 45.79
CA ARG A 289 -39.85 -16.26 45.69
C ARG A 289 -38.48 -16.66 46.25
N GLN A 290 -37.61 -15.68 46.52
CA GLN A 290 -36.19 -15.84 46.84
C GLN A 290 -35.89 -15.55 48.31
N ASN A 291 -34.87 -16.20 48.84
CA ASN A 291 -34.32 -15.96 50.18
C ASN A 291 -33.23 -14.88 50.14
N LYS A 292 -33.01 -14.18 51.27
CA LYS A 292 -31.97 -13.13 51.43
C LYS A 292 -30.52 -13.59 51.15
N ALA A 293 -30.27 -14.90 51.09
CA ALA A 293 -28.97 -15.46 50.72
C ALA A 293 -28.80 -15.71 49.20
N GLU A 294 -29.91 -15.74 48.44
CA GLU A 294 -29.94 -16.04 46.99
C GLU A 294 -29.70 -14.79 46.14
N ILE A 295 -29.94 -13.60 46.72
CA ILE A 295 -29.52 -12.28 46.20
C ILE A 295 -28.68 -11.62 47.31
N ASN A 296 -27.39 -11.92 47.35
CA ASN A 296 -26.51 -11.43 48.43
C ASN A 296 -26.01 -10.00 48.14
N PRO A 297 -26.39 -8.98 48.93
CA PRO A 297 -25.97 -7.59 48.70
C PRO A 297 -24.49 -7.32 48.97
N ARG A 298 -23.76 -8.26 49.61
CA ARG A 298 -22.30 -8.13 49.85
C ARG A 298 -21.44 -8.56 48.66
N THR A 299 -22.02 -9.24 47.68
CA THR A 299 -21.28 -9.83 46.53
C THR A 299 -21.83 -9.38 45.17
N ASN A 300 -22.82 -8.49 45.16
CA ASN A 300 -23.40 -7.94 43.94
C ASN A 300 -23.42 -6.42 44.09
N GLY A 301 -22.84 -5.71 43.14
CA GLY A 301 -22.73 -4.24 43.17
C GLY A 301 -21.65 -3.67 44.09
N ASP A 302 -20.82 -4.49 44.75
CA ASP A 302 -19.74 -4.06 45.66
C ASP A 302 -18.63 -3.25 44.97
N ARG A 303 -18.55 -3.30 43.63
CA ARG A 303 -17.62 -2.54 42.78
C ARG A 303 -18.35 -1.76 41.67
N ALA A 304 -19.65 -1.53 41.82
CA ALA A 304 -20.47 -0.81 40.87
C ALA A 304 -20.70 0.64 41.31
N SER A 305 -20.33 1.62 40.49
CA SER A 305 -20.78 3.01 40.67
C SER A 305 -22.18 3.15 40.06
N CYS A 306 -23.20 2.85 40.85
CA CYS A 306 -24.60 2.88 40.42
C CYS A 306 -25.09 4.33 40.23
N LYS A 307 -25.93 4.59 39.21
CA LYS A 307 -26.46 5.93 38.91
C LYS A 307 -27.41 6.36 40.03
N THR A 308 -26.93 7.28 40.88
CA THR A 308 -27.68 7.82 42.02
C THR A 308 -27.98 9.32 41.87
N HIS A 309 -27.29 10.02 40.97
CA HIS A 309 -27.52 11.41 40.62
C HIS A 309 -27.35 11.62 39.10
N SER A 310 -28.21 12.43 38.47
CA SER A 310 -28.03 12.83 37.06
C SER A 310 -27.23 14.13 36.98
N LEU A 311 -26.27 14.24 36.05
CA LEU A 311 -25.50 15.48 35.84
C LEU A 311 -26.00 16.31 34.66
N ARG A 312 -25.97 17.63 34.82
CA ARG A 312 -26.35 18.62 33.80
C ARG A 312 -25.13 19.34 33.21
N PHE A 313 -25.16 19.54 31.90
CA PHE A 313 -24.23 20.41 31.20
C PHE A 313 -24.62 21.88 31.38
N ILE A 314 -23.62 22.74 31.59
CA ILE A 314 -23.77 24.20 31.76
C ILE A 314 -23.55 24.92 30.42
N SER A 315 -22.55 24.51 29.64
CA SER A 315 -22.25 25.14 28.34
C SER A 315 -21.53 24.19 27.38
N ASN A 316 -21.76 24.40 26.09
CA ASN A 316 -21.23 23.60 24.99
C ASN A 316 -20.80 24.50 23.80
N VAL A 317 -19.63 25.13 23.88
CA VAL A 317 -19.11 25.97 22.79
C VAL A 317 -18.47 25.09 21.73
N THR A 318 -18.86 25.25 20.46
CA THR A 318 -18.38 24.42 19.34
C THR A 318 -17.55 25.23 18.35
N GLU A 319 -16.47 24.63 17.87
CA GLU A 319 -15.64 25.05 16.74
C GLU A 319 -15.70 24.00 15.62
N SER A 320 -14.88 24.14 14.58
CA SER A 320 -14.79 23.17 13.48
C SER A 320 -14.19 21.84 13.92
N ASP A 321 -13.13 21.89 14.72
CA ASP A 321 -12.34 20.74 15.17
C ASP A 321 -12.42 20.50 16.69
N ARG A 322 -13.16 21.35 17.42
CA ARG A 322 -13.19 21.35 18.89
C ARG A 322 -14.59 21.52 19.47
N ILE A 323 -14.79 20.93 20.65
CA ILE A 323 -15.99 21.15 21.48
C ILE A 323 -15.52 21.40 22.92
N PHE A 324 -15.86 22.57 23.46
CA PHE A 324 -15.66 22.93 24.86
C PHE A 324 -16.92 22.58 25.65
N LEU A 325 -16.78 21.77 26.69
CA LEU A 325 -17.86 21.32 27.54
C LEU A 325 -17.63 21.82 28.96
N LYS A 326 -18.70 22.26 29.63
CA LYS A 326 -18.74 22.44 31.10
C LYS A 326 -19.99 21.80 31.68
N TRP A 327 -19.91 21.25 32.87
CA TRP A 327 -21.02 20.60 33.58
C TRP A 327 -21.01 20.97 35.07
N GLU A 328 -22.14 20.75 35.73
CA GLU A 328 -22.29 21.08 37.15
C GLU A 328 -21.35 20.26 38.04
N ARG A 329 -20.88 20.88 39.12
CA ARG A 329 -20.02 20.21 40.10
C ARG A 329 -20.80 19.21 40.94
N TYR A 330 -20.33 17.96 40.97
CA TYR A 330 -20.79 16.96 41.91
C TYR A 330 -20.04 17.06 43.25
N GLN A 331 -20.75 16.98 44.38
CA GLN A 331 -20.16 16.78 45.70
C GLN A 331 -20.48 15.36 46.18
N PRO A 332 -19.50 14.61 46.72
CA PRO A 332 -19.74 13.27 47.24
C PRO A 332 -20.37 13.33 48.64
N PRO A 333 -21.10 12.28 49.08
CA PRO A 333 -21.69 12.25 50.41
C PRO A 333 -20.67 12.09 51.56
N ASP A 334 -19.48 11.53 51.32
CA ASP A 334 -18.33 11.62 52.25
C ASP A 334 -17.24 12.51 51.63
N TYR A 335 -16.81 13.55 52.37
CA TYR A 335 -15.78 14.48 51.94
C TYR A 335 -14.39 13.83 51.72
N ARG A 336 -14.19 12.59 52.17
CA ARG A 336 -12.97 11.79 51.94
C ARG A 336 -12.99 11.01 50.63
N ASP A 337 -14.14 10.93 49.96
CA ASP A 337 -14.26 10.26 48.68
C ASP A 337 -13.63 11.09 47.57
N LEU A 338 -12.75 10.45 46.81
CA LEU A 338 -12.02 11.15 45.76
C LEU A 338 -12.78 11.06 44.44
N LEU A 339 -13.12 12.22 43.89
CA LEU A 339 -13.86 12.36 42.66
C LEU A 339 -12.96 12.36 41.42
N SER A 340 -13.49 11.79 40.33
CA SER A 340 -12.99 11.96 38.98
C SER A 340 -14.16 12.08 38.03
N PHE A 341 -14.08 13.01 37.08
CA PHE A 341 -14.97 12.99 35.91
C PHE A 341 -14.30 12.19 34.80
N VAL A 342 -15.08 11.46 34.01
CA VAL A 342 -14.62 10.89 32.75
C VAL A 342 -15.67 11.10 31.66
N VAL A 343 -15.25 11.76 30.59
CA VAL A 343 -16.08 12.17 29.47
C VAL A 343 -15.97 11.10 28.38
N HIS A 344 -17.11 10.58 27.97
CA HIS A 344 -17.23 9.60 26.89
C HIS A 344 -17.79 10.31 25.66
N TYR A 345 -17.16 10.14 24.49
CA TYR A 345 -17.62 10.75 23.25
C TYR A 345 -17.45 9.83 22.03
N LYS A 346 -18.37 9.93 21.06
CA LYS A 346 -18.37 9.12 19.84
C LYS A 346 -19.09 9.83 18.70
N GLU A 347 -18.65 9.65 17.46
CA GLU A 347 -19.40 10.06 16.27
C GLU A 347 -20.73 9.29 16.19
N SER A 348 -21.86 10.01 16.09
CA SER A 348 -23.20 9.41 16.03
C SER A 348 -24.10 10.19 15.06
N PRO A 349 -24.40 9.63 13.86
CA PRO A 349 -25.31 10.27 12.90
C PRO A 349 -26.77 10.24 13.36
N PHE A 350 -27.13 9.32 14.26
CA PHE A 350 -28.47 9.16 14.82
C PHE A 350 -28.49 9.49 16.33
N GLN A 351 -29.68 9.64 16.90
CA GLN A 351 -29.88 10.02 18.32
C GLN A 351 -30.36 8.84 19.21
N ASN A 352 -30.02 7.61 18.84
CA ASN A 352 -30.47 6.37 19.47
C ASN A 352 -29.33 5.57 20.16
N MET A 353 -28.26 6.25 20.59
CA MET A 353 -27.13 5.62 21.27
C MET A 353 -27.43 5.36 22.75
N THR A 354 -27.25 4.11 23.19
CA THR A 354 -27.25 3.71 24.60
C THR A 354 -25.83 3.60 25.15
N GLU A 355 -25.68 3.71 26.47
CA GLU A 355 -24.37 3.82 27.14
C GLU A 355 -23.50 2.55 27.04
N TYR A 356 -24.10 1.36 26.95
CA TYR A 356 -23.40 0.07 26.89
C TYR A 356 -23.09 -0.44 25.47
N LEU A 357 -23.47 0.29 24.42
CA LEU A 357 -23.30 -0.14 23.02
C LEU A 357 -21.81 -0.28 22.65
N GLY A 358 -21.37 -1.52 22.42
CA GLY A 358 -19.99 -1.85 22.02
C GLY A 358 -18.96 -1.66 23.15
N GLN A 359 -19.29 -2.13 24.36
CA GLN A 359 -18.38 -2.13 25.50
C GLN A 359 -17.94 -3.58 25.82
N ASP A 360 -16.77 -4.00 25.32
CA ASP A 360 -16.13 -5.24 25.76
C ASP A 360 -15.42 -5.04 27.11
N ALA A 361 -15.36 -6.09 27.92
CA ALA A 361 -14.56 -6.11 29.16
C ALA A 361 -13.04 -5.88 28.94
N CYS A 362 -12.57 -6.02 27.70
CA CYS A 362 -11.17 -5.89 27.30
C CYS A 362 -10.74 -4.43 27.03
N GLY A 363 -11.64 -3.45 27.10
CA GLY A 363 -11.30 -2.03 26.95
C GLY A 363 -11.24 -1.50 25.52
N ALA A 364 -11.62 -2.29 24.52
CA ALA A 364 -11.91 -1.82 23.16
C ALA A 364 -13.28 -1.11 23.13
N SER A 365 -13.41 0.03 23.84
CA SER A 365 -14.65 0.77 23.89
C SER A 365 -14.97 1.39 22.53
N SER A 366 -16.20 1.23 22.05
CA SER A 366 -16.67 1.96 20.87
C SER A 366 -16.80 3.48 21.09
N TRP A 367 -16.56 3.93 22.34
CA TRP A 367 -16.51 5.30 22.80
C TRP A 367 -15.06 5.72 23.07
N ASN A 368 -14.70 6.95 22.70
CA ASN A 368 -13.48 7.59 23.14
C ASN A 368 -13.67 8.11 24.58
N VAL A 369 -12.64 8.04 25.41
CA VAL A 369 -12.72 8.36 26.84
C VAL A 369 -11.66 9.40 27.20
N VAL A 370 -12.04 10.42 27.99
CA VAL A 370 -11.14 11.46 28.52
C VAL A 370 -11.35 11.57 30.02
N ASP A 371 -10.31 11.26 30.80
CA ASP A 371 -10.29 11.57 32.24
C ASP A 371 -10.15 13.08 32.45
N VAL A 372 -10.95 13.64 33.35
CA VAL A 372 -10.96 15.06 33.69
C VAL A 372 -10.88 15.19 35.21
N ASP A 373 -9.76 15.74 35.68
CA ASP A 373 -9.54 16.00 37.10
C ASP A 373 -10.40 17.17 37.58
N LEU A 374 -10.65 17.26 38.89
CA LEU A 374 -11.46 18.34 39.46
C LEU A 374 -10.71 19.67 39.31
N PRO A 375 -11.34 20.76 38.79
CA PRO A 375 -10.80 22.09 39.01
C PRO A 375 -10.87 22.42 40.50
N LEU A 376 -9.90 23.18 41.01
CA LEU A 376 -9.68 23.26 42.46
C LEU A 376 -10.21 24.53 43.09
N ASN A 377 -10.50 25.53 42.27
CA ASN A 377 -11.28 26.65 42.74
C ASN A 377 -12.60 26.06 43.21
N PRO A 378 -13.03 26.25 44.47
CA PRO A 378 -14.36 25.82 44.91
C PRO A 378 -15.47 26.44 44.02
N THR A 379 -15.17 27.57 43.38
CA THR A 379 -16.05 28.37 42.53
C THR A 379 -16.00 28.07 41.02
N GLN A 380 -15.10 27.20 40.55
CA GLN A 380 -14.98 26.88 39.11
C GLN A 380 -15.63 25.55 38.79
N ASP A 381 -16.56 25.55 37.82
CA ASP A 381 -17.18 24.34 37.29
C ASP A 381 -16.20 23.49 36.45
N PRO A 382 -16.30 22.16 36.52
CA PRO A 382 -15.52 21.24 35.70
C PRO A 382 -15.86 21.35 34.21
N GLY A 383 -14.86 21.14 33.37
CA GLY A 383 -15.01 21.20 31.92
C GLY A 383 -13.80 20.62 31.17
N VAL A 384 -13.98 20.37 29.88
CA VAL A 384 -12.94 19.82 28.99
C VAL A 384 -13.06 20.37 27.57
N THR A 385 -11.94 20.45 26.87
CA THR A 385 -11.88 20.70 25.42
C THR A 385 -11.63 19.39 24.70
N LEU A 386 -12.62 18.89 23.96
CA LEU A 386 -12.42 17.83 22.98
C LEU A 386 -11.78 18.45 21.73
N MET A 387 -10.73 17.83 21.20
CA MET A 387 -9.93 18.32 20.06
C MET A 387 -9.85 17.27 18.94
N ASN A 388 -9.35 17.66 17.76
CA ASN A 388 -9.17 16.80 16.59
C ASN A 388 -10.48 16.16 16.08
N LEU A 389 -11.61 16.82 16.28
CA LEU A 389 -12.91 16.37 15.81
C LEU A 389 -13.09 16.69 14.32
N LYS A 390 -13.83 15.84 13.61
CA LYS A 390 -14.27 16.13 12.23
C LYS A 390 -15.22 17.35 12.21
N PRO A 391 -15.08 18.30 11.27
CA PRO A 391 -16.04 19.38 11.05
C PRO A 391 -17.42 18.89 10.62
N TRP A 392 -18.46 19.69 10.90
CA TRP A 392 -19.86 19.41 10.59
C TRP A 392 -20.34 18.00 10.99
N THR A 393 -19.78 17.44 12.07
CA THR A 393 -20.02 16.05 12.48
C THR A 393 -20.72 16.04 13.84
N GLN A 394 -21.69 15.14 14.00
CA GLN A 394 -22.48 15.01 15.22
C GLN A 394 -21.83 13.98 16.14
N TYR A 395 -21.60 14.37 17.39
CA TYR A 395 -21.04 13.53 18.44
C TYR A 395 -22.07 13.29 19.53
N ALA A 396 -22.22 12.04 19.95
CA ALA A 396 -22.86 11.66 21.20
C ALA A 396 -21.83 11.81 22.33
N ILE A 397 -22.19 12.48 23.42
CA ILE A 397 -21.29 12.81 24.54
C ILE A 397 -22.02 12.63 25.86
N PHE A 398 -21.36 12.05 26.87
CA PHE A 398 -21.83 12.05 28.26
C PHE A 398 -20.67 12.07 29.26
N VAL A 399 -20.93 12.47 30.50
CA VAL A 399 -19.93 12.51 31.59
C VAL A 399 -20.35 11.52 32.68
N ARG A 400 -19.40 10.70 33.15
CA ARG A 400 -19.56 9.82 34.31
C ARG A 400 -18.65 10.28 35.44
N VAL A 401 -19.16 10.25 36.67
CA VAL A 401 -18.37 10.46 37.89
C VAL A 401 -17.97 9.12 38.45
N ILE A 402 -16.68 8.97 38.72
CA ILE A 402 -16.12 7.85 39.46
C ILE A 402 -15.72 8.38 40.84
N THR A 403 -16.45 7.93 41.87
CA THR A 403 -16.06 8.05 43.27
C THR A 403 -15.07 6.94 43.61
N LEU A 404 -13.97 7.31 44.26
CA LEU A 404 -13.02 6.39 44.85
C LEU A 404 -13.14 6.49 46.37
N THR A 405 -14.01 5.62 46.92
CA THR A 405 -14.26 5.47 48.35
C THR A 405 -13.02 4.91 49.05
N THR A 406 -12.77 5.37 50.29
CA THR A 406 -11.67 4.87 51.14
C THR A 406 -12.15 4.02 52.31
N ALA A 407 -13.46 4.02 52.59
CA ALA A 407 -14.08 3.18 53.61
C ALA A 407 -14.60 1.86 52.99
N GLU A 408 -14.22 0.72 53.55
CA GLU A 408 -14.59 -0.63 53.05
C GLU A 408 -16.10 -0.95 53.15
N GLU A 409 -16.87 -0.15 53.88
CA GLU A 409 -18.31 -0.34 54.11
C GLU A 409 -19.20 0.68 53.33
N GLY A 410 -18.59 1.55 52.51
CA GLY A 410 -19.30 2.62 51.80
C GLY A 410 -20.13 2.13 50.61
N ARG A 411 -21.38 2.62 50.48
CA ARG A 411 -22.15 2.48 49.24
C ARG A 411 -21.48 3.33 48.15
N ASN A 412 -21.14 2.73 47.01
CA ASN A 412 -20.48 3.43 45.90
C ASN A 412 -21.48 4.32 45.12
N PHE A 413 -21.67 5.56 45.59
CA PHE A 413 -22.52 6.55 44.92
C PHE A 413 -21.86 7.08 43.65
N GLY A 414 -22.46 6.81 42.48
CA GLY A 414 -22.04 7.37 41.19
C GLY A 414 -23.02 8.43 40.68
N ALA A 415 -22.49 9.39 39.93
CA ALA A 415 -23.28 10.38 39.18
C ALA A 415 -22.96 10.29 37.69
N GLN A 416 -23.93 10.61 36.83
CA GLN A 416 -23.73 10.51 35.37
C GLN A 416 -24.68 11.44 34.63
N SER A 417 -24.22 12.12 33.58
CA SER A 417 -25.10 12.89 32.70
C SER A 417 -25.90 11.96 31.78
N ASP A 418 -26.98 12.50 31.23
CA ASP A 418 -27.63 11.90 30.07
C ASP A 418 -26.79 12.17 28.79
N VAL A 419 -27.06 11.42 27.72
CA VAL A 419 -26.30 11.51 26.46
C VAL A 419 -26.79 12.72 25.65
N VAL A 420 -25.91 13.71 25.46
CA VAL A 420 -26.17 14.89 24.61
C VAL A 420 -25.55 14.73 23.23
N TYR A 421 -26.23 15.26 22.21
CA TYR A 421 -25.78 15.23 20.82
C TYR A 421 -25.36 16.62 20.38
N ILE A 422 -24.07 16.80 20.07
CA ILE A 422 -23.46 18.10 19.76
C ILE A 422 -22.81 18.01 18.39
N ARG A 423 -23.01 19.02 17.53
CA ARG A 423 -22.45 19.09 16.18
C ARG A 423 -21.36 20.16 16.09
N THR A 424 -20.20 19.81 15.53
CA THR A 424 -19.12 20.76 15.24
C THR A 424 -19.52 21.76 14.14
N LYS A 425 -18.89 22.94 14.12
CA LYS A 425 -19.12 23.96 13.08
C LYS A 425 -18.64 23.45 11.70
N PRO A 426 -19.16 24.03 10.61
CA PRO A 426 -18.66 23.74 9.27
C PRO A 426 -17.25 24.29 9.07
N ALA A 427 -16.54 23.72 8.10
CA ALA A 427 -15.21 24.17 7.65
C ALA A 427 -15.14 24.12 6.12
N ALA A 428 -14.04 24.60 5.51
CA ALA A 428 -13.85 24.48 4.07
C ALA A 428 -13.94 23.00 3.61
N PRO A 429 -14.64 22.68 2.51
CA PRO A 429 -14.65 21.32 1.96
C PRO A 429 -13.26 20.88 1.48
N THR A 430 -13.04 19.57 1.42
CA THR A 430 -11.93 19.00 0.65
C THR A 430 -12.15 19.17 -0.85
N VAL A 431 -11.13 18.93 -1.68
CA VAL A 431 -11.22 19.07 -3.14
C VAL A 431 -12.21 18.06 -3.77
N PRO A 432 -12.90 18.43 -4.87
CA PRO A 432 -13.58 17.46 -5.74
C PRO A 432 -12.62 16.34 -6.21
N ARG A 433 -13.18 15.19 -6.57
CA ARG A 433 -12.41 14.01 -7.01
C ARG A 433 -12.74 13.61 -8.43
N ASP A 434 -11.86 12.83 -9.04
CA ASP A 434 -12.08 12.14 -10.32
C ASP A 434 -12.66 13.08 -11.39
N VAL A 435 -11.98 14.21 -11.59
CA VAL A 435 -12.33 15.18 -12.63
C VAL A 435 -11.99 14.59 -13.99
N ILE A 436 -13.01 14.39 -14.81
CA ILE A 436 -12.89 13.89 -16.18
C ILE A 436 -13.51 14.89 -17.14
N PHE A 437 -12.94 15.01 -18.34
CA PHE A 437 -13.47 15.84 -19.41
C PHE A 437 -13.76 15.00 -20.66
N MET A 438 -14.63 15.52 -21.51
CA MET A 438 -14.92 14.98 -22.85
C MET A 438 -15.02 16.15 -23.81
N SER A 439 -14.30 16.12 -24.92
CA SER A 439 -14.56 17.04 -26.04
C SER A 439 -15.26 16.30 -27.17
N ASN A 440 -16.54 16.61 -27.39
CA ASN A 440 -17.36 16.07 -28.48
C ASN A 440 -17.53 17.08 -29.64
N SER A 441 -16.84 18.21 -29.59
CA SER A 441 -16.97 19.33 -30.52
C SER A 441 -15.71 20.19 -30.52
N SER A 442 -15.43 20.84 -31.65
CA SER A 442 -14.32 21.77 -31.80
C SER A 442 -14.47 23.04 -30.95
N SER A 443 -15.66 23.31 -30.39
CA SER A 443 -15.97 24.56 -29.66
C SER A 443 -16.48 24.37 -28.22
N HIS A 444 -16.59 23.15 -27.71
CA HIS A 444 -17.05 22.89 -26.34
C HIS A 444 -16.46 21.63 -25.69
N VAL A 445 -16.39 21.67 -24.36
CA VAL A 445 -15.90 20.59 -23.49
C VAL A 445 -16.92 20.34 -22.39
N ILE A 446 -17.23 19.06 -22.14
CA ILE A 446 -18.09 18.61 -21.04
C ILE A 446 -17.18 18.15 -19.91
N VAL A 447 -17.36 18.68 -18.70
CA VAL A 447 -16.55 18.32 -17.52
C VAL A 447 -17.44 17.69 -16.46
N ARG A 448 -16.96 16.64 -15.81
CA ARG A 448 -17.66 15.91 -14.74
C ARG A 448 -16.69 15.59 -13.59
N TRP A 449 -17.18 15.58 -12.36
CA TRP A 449 -16.40 15.27 -11.16
C TRP A 449 -17.22 14.46 -10.14
N LYS A 450 -16.56 13.88 -9.15
CA LYS A 450 -17.19 13.29 -7.95
C LYS A 450 -17.15 14.27 -6.76
N PRO A 451 -18.14 14.22 -5.87
CA PRO A 451 -18.15 15.05 -4.65
C PRO A 451 -16.93 14.81 -3.74
N PRO A 452 -16.51 15.82 -2.98
CA PRO A 452 -15.36 15.75 -2.09
C PRO A 452 -15.55 14.72 -0.96
N THR A 453 -14.44 14.14 -0.49
CA THR A 453 -14.42 13.08 0.54
C THR A 453 -14.96 13.58 1.87
N GLN A 454 -14.49 14.75 2.32
CA GLN A 454 -15.00 15.48 3.47
C GLN A 454 -15.71 16.74 2.98
N ARG A 455 -17.04 16.77 3.13
CA ARG A 455 -17.88 17.90 2.70
C ARG A 455 -17.88 19.07 3.67
N ASN A 456 -17.57 18.80 4.95
CA ASN A 456 -17.44 19.77 6.06
C ASN A 456 -18.63 20.75 6.19
N GLY A 457 -19.81 20.31 5.73
CA GLY A 457 -21.02 21.11 5.55
C GLY A 457 -21.90 20.49 4.45
N ASN A 458 -23.11 21.02 4.26
CA ASN A 458 -23.89 20.69 3.05
C ASN A 458 -23.31 21.44 1.84
N ILE A 459 -23.00 20.72 0.74
CA ILE A 459 -22.47 21.29 -0.51
C ILE A 459 -23.59 22.05 -1.23
N THR A 460 -23.32 23.27 -1.69
CA THR A 460 -24.31 24.15 -2.32
C THR A 460 -24.04 24.33 -3.81
N TYR A 461 -22.79 24.58 -4.20
CA TYR A 461 -22.37 24.72 -5.59
C TYR A 461 -20.88 24.39 -5.75
N TYR A 462 -20.44 24.25 -6.99
CA TYR A 462 -19.05 24.18 -7.40
C TYR A 462 -18.71 25.44 -8.20
N LEU A 463 -17.51 25.98 -8.00
CA LEU A 463 -16.97 27.07 -8.83
C LEU A 463 -16.03 26.43 -9.86
N VAL A 464 -16.32 26.63 -11.15
CA VAL A 464 -15.50 26.13 -12.25
C VAL A 464 -14.87 27.33 -12.94
N LEU A 465 -13.54 27.34 -13.04
CA LEU A 465 -12.79 28.33 -13.78
C LEU A 465 -12.08 27.66 -14.96
N TRP A 466 -11.92 28.38 -16.07
CA TRP A 466 -11.10 27.90 -17.19
C TRP A 466 -10.26 28.99 -17.82
N GLN A 467 -9.04 28.63 -18.22
CA GLN A 467 -8.06 29.52 -18.84
C GLN A 467 -7.46 28.84 -20.07
N GLN A 468 -7.33 29.59 -21.17
CA GLN A 468 -6.63 29.11 -22.37
C GLN A 468 -5.12 29.02 -22.09
N LEU A 469 -4.47 27.95 -22.57
CA LEU A 469 -3.01 27.81 -22.50
C LEU A 469 -2.34 28.15 -23.84
N VAL A 470 -1.04 28.45 -23.76
CA VAL A 470 -0.16 28.62 -24.93
C VAL A 470 0.46 27.26 -25.27
N GLU A 471 0.51 26.88 -26.54
CA GLU A 471 1.22 25.67 -26.99
C GLU A 471 2.73 25.77 -26.70
N ASP A 472 3.38 24.63 -26.44
CA ASP A 472 4.78 24.56 -26.04
C ASP A 472 5.74 25.30 -26.98
N THR A 473 6.58 26.17 -26.40
CA THR A 473 7.56 26.98 -27.15
C THR A 473 8.53 26.13 -28.00
N GLN A 474 8.86 24.92 -27.56
CA GLN A 474 9.71 23.97 -28.31
C GLN A 474 9.08 23.54 -29.64
N LEU A 475 7.73 23.50 -29.74
CA LEU A 475 7.02 23.14 -30.97
C LEU A 475 7.26 24.14 -32.12
N TYR A 476 7.61 25.39 -31.78
CA TYR A 476 7.93 26.44 -32.74
C TYR A 476 9.40 26.40 -33.19
N LEU A 477 10.29 25.79 -32.40
CA LEU A 477 11.75 25.82 -32.57
C LEU A 477 12.33 24.57 -33.26
N ASN A 478 11.61 23.44 -33.26
CA ASN A 478 12.12 22.19 -33.84
C ASN A 478 11.83 22.05 -35.35
N ASP A 479 12.76 21.46 -36.11
CA ASP A 479 12.57 21.11 -37.53
C ASP A 479 12.11 19.65 -37.70
N TYR A 480 10.79 19.49 -37.85
CA TYR A 480 10.10 18.20 -38.03
C TYR A 480 10.27 17.54 -39.41
N CYS A 481 11.18 18.03 -40.26
CA CYS A 481 11.59 17.36 -41.49
C CYS A 481 12.91 16.58 -41.36
N THR A 482 13.61 16.71 -40.23
CA THR A 482 14.78 15.88 -39.93
C THR A 482 14.36 14.45 -39.56
N LYS A 483 15.05 13.44 -40.12
CA LYS A 483 14.74 12.02 -39.86
C LYS A 483 15.07 11.67 -38.40
N GLY A 484 14.04 11.51 -37.57
CA GLY A 484 14.16 11.04 -36.18
C GLY A 484 13.11 11.61 -35.22
N LEU A 485 12.57 12.80 -35.50
CA LEU A 485 11.55 13.42 -34.66
C LEU A 485 10.14 12.87 -35.01
N LYS A 486 9.53 12.14 -34.06
CA LYS A 486 8.09 11.82 -34.13
C LYS A 486 7.28 13.11 -33.90
N LEU A 487 6.16 13.24 -34.61
CA LEU A 487 5.22 14.34 -34.41
C LEU A 487 4.53 14.16 -33.05
N PRO A 488 4.47 15.19 -32.19
CA PRO A 488 3.76 15.11 -30.92
C PRO A 488 2.25 15.17 -31.18
N THR A 489 1.57 14.04 -31.01
CA THR A 489 0.11 13.93 -31.08
C THR A 489 -0.49 14.16 -29.69
N SER A 490 -1.09 15.32 -29.46
CA SER A 490 -1.91 15.58 -28.26
C SER A 490 -3.34 15.05 -28.48
N SER A 491 -3.69 13.95 -27.81
CA SER A 491 -5.06 13.41 -27.81
C SER A 491 -6.00 14.28 -26.96
N ALA A 492 -7.27 14.34 -27.34
CA ALA A 492 -8.27 15.24 -26.76
C ALA A 492 -9.37 14.53 -25.94
N ASP A 493 -9.20 13.24 -25.60
CA ASP A 493 -10.20 12.44 -24.90
C ASP A 493 -9.54 11.50 -23.88
N THR A 494 -9.98 11.53 -22.62
CA THR A 494 -9.39 10.80 -21.48
C THR A 494 -10.16 9.53 -21.13
N ARG A 495 -10.69 8.84 -22.15
CA ARG A 495 -11.62 7.70 -22.02
C ARG A 495 -11.07 6.32 -22.36
N PHE A 496 -9.80 6.24 -22.73
CA PHE A 496 -9.09 4.99 -22.97
C PHE A 496 -7.68 5.09 -22.43
N ASP A 497 -7.49 4.74 -21.16
CA ASP A 497 -6.19 4.37 -20.58
C ASP A 497 -6.38 3.63 -19.23
N SER A 498 -7.22 2.60 -19.29
CA SER A 498 -7.20 1.46 -18.37
C SER A 498 -7.73 0.24 -19.13
N GLU A 499 -7.43 -0.96 -18.63
CA GLU A 499 -7.62 -2.26 -19.30
C GLU A 499 -6.40 -2.75 -20.20
N ASP A 500 -5.38 -3.31 -19.51
CA ASP A 500 -4.36 -4.38 -19.79
C ASP A 500 -4.14 -5.03 -21.20
N GLY A 501 -3.02 -5.77 -21.39
CA GLY A 501 -3.08 -7.02 -22.18
C GLY A 501 -2.20 -7.31 -23.40
N GLY A 502 -1.00 -6.74 -23.58
CA GLY A 502 0.10 -7.38 -24.34
C GLY A 502 0.14 -7.38 -25.89
N TYR A 503 1.35 -7.19 -26.43
CA TYR A 503 1.74 -7.55 -27.81
C TYR A 503 2.75 -8.70 -27.78
N PRO A 504 2.46 -9.85 -28.43
CA PRO A 504 3.47 -10.74 -29.00
C PRO A 504 3.93 -10.24 -30.38
N GLU A 505 5.13 -10.68 -30.80
CA GLU A 505 5.77 -10.37 -32.09
C GLU A 505 4.99 -11.01 -33.28
N VAL A 506 5.29 -10.75 -34.57
CA VAL A 506 6.42 -11.33 -35.34
C VAL A 506 6.46 -10.76 -36.79
N ASP A 507 7.68 -10.42 -37.26
CA ASP A 507 8.21 -10.32 -38.66
C ASP A 507 7.45 -9.41 -39.70
N LEU A 508 7.90 -9.14 -40.95
CA LEU A 508 8.73 -9.86 -41.94
C LEU A 508 8.21 -11.28 -42.23
N ASP A 509 6.90 -11.49 -42.32
CA ASP A 509 6.07 -10.87 -43.36
C ASP A 509 4.65 -10.43 -42.95
N ALA A 510 4.14 -9.43 -43.71
CA ALA A 510 2.73 -9.10 -43.98
C ALA A 510 1.81 -8.44 -42.90
N GLU A 511 1.38 -7.21 -43.24
CA GLU A 511 0.04 -6.59 -43.12
C GLU A 511 -0.97 -6.94 -41.98
N ASP A 512 -1.41 -5.87 -41.29
CA ASP A 512 -2.74 -5.64 -40.71
C ASP A 512 -3.38 -6.64 -39.70
N LYS A 513 -3.42 -6.24 -38.40
CA LYS A 513 -4.67 -6.00 -37.59
C LYS A 513 -4.44 -5.80 -36.08
N CYS A 514 -5.38 -5.08 -35.45
CA CYS A 514 -5.59 -5.02 -33.98
C CYS A 514 -7.05 -5.49 -33.67
N CYS A 515 -7.51 -5.81 -32.46
CA CYS A 515 -6.92 -5.83 -31.11
C CYS A 515 -7.69 -6.89 -30.26
N PRO A 516 -7.30 -7.19 -29.00
CA PRO A 516 -8.11 -6.64 -27.89
C PRO A 516 -7.36 -6.33 -26.57
N CYS A 517 -7.97 -5.47 -25.75
CA CYS A 517 -7.59 -5.14 -24.36
C CYS A 517 -8.05 -6.20 -23.33
N GLN A 518 -7.50 -6.21 -22.11
CA GLN A 518 -7.91 -7.02 -20.94
C GLN A 518 -8.15 -6.16 -19.67
N PRO A 519 -8.94 -6.56 -18.65
CA PRO A 519 -9.68 -5.57 -17.85
C PRO A 519 -9.00 -4.78 -16.70
N ASP A 520 -9.70 -3.73 -16.25
CA ASP A 520 -9.40 -2.88 -15.09
C ASP A 520 -9.62 -3.64 -13.76
N GLY A 521 -8.98 -3.19 -12.69
CA GLY A 521 -9.22 -3.73 -11.34
C GLY A 521 -10.65 -3.44 -10.89
N PRO A 522 -11.51 -4.46 -10.75
CA PRO A 522 -11.70 -5.03 -9.41
C PRO A 522 -11.89 -6.56 -9.39
N LEU A 523 -11.76 -7.26 -10.53
CA LEU A 523 -12.10 -8.68 -10.62
C LEU A 523 -11.09 -9.59 -9.91
N MET A 524 -9.78 -9.40 -10.11
CA MET A 524 -8.75 -10.28 -9.53
C MET A 524 -8.68 -10.24 -8.00
N GLU A 525 -8.97 -9.11 -7.36
CA GLU A 525 -8.99 -9.02 -5.89
C GLU A 525 -10.26 -9.69 -5.32
N ALA A 526 -11.37 -9.66 -6.08
CA ALA A 526 -12.56 -10.44 -5.79
C ALA A 526 -12.37 -11.94 -6.05
N GLU A 527 -11.64 -12.33 -7.11
CA GLU A 527 -11.27 -13.72 -7.40
C GLU A 527 -10.29 -14.27 -6.36
N GLY A 528 -9.22 -13.57 -6.00
CA GLY A 528 -8.32 -14.00 -4.92
C GLY A 528 -9.02 -14.09 -3.56
N SER A 529 -9.94 -13.18 -3.27
CA SER A 529 -10.79 -13.23 -2.07
C SER A 529 -11.79 -14.40 -2.12
N PHE A 530 -12.38 -14.67 -3.28
CA PHE A 530 -13.32 -15.78 -3.51
C PHE A 530 -12.60 -17.12 -3.45
N GLN A 531 -11.49 -17.28 -4.15
CA GLN A 531 -10.64 -18.47 -4.16
C GLN A 531 -10.11 -18.77 -2.76
N LYS A 532 -9.61 -17.77 -2.03
CA LYS A 532 -9.23 -17.94 -0.61
C LYS A 532 -10.40 -18.32 0.29
N LYS A 533 -11.61 -17.76 0.08
CA LYS A 533 -12.82 -18.16 0.83
C LYS A 533 -13.29 -19.56 0.46
N PHE A 534 -13.18 -19.93 -0.81
CA PHE A 534 -13.55 -21.24 -1.35
C PHE A 534 -12.58 -22.33 -0.89
N GLU A 535 -11.27 -22.07 -0.89
CA GLU A 535 -10.25 -22.95 -0.32
C GLU A 535 -10.41 -23.11 1.20
N ASN A 536 -10.72 -22.03 1.93
CA ASN A 536 -11.04 -22.14 3.36
C ASN A 536 -12.33 -22.93 3.61
N PHE A 537 -13.35 -22.79 2.76
CA PHE A 537 -14.56 -23.61 2.80
C PHE A 537 -14.25 -25.08 2.51
N LEU A 538 -13.44 -25.36 1.48
CA LEU A 538 -12.98 -26.70 1.13
C LEU A 538 -12.20 -27.33 2.29
N HIS A 539 -11.26 -26.60 2.88
CA HIS A 539 -10.49 -27.04 4.04
C HIS A 539 -11.39 -27.36 5.24
N ASN A 540 -12.32 -26.47 5.60
CA ASN A 540 -13.22 -26.70 6.72
C ASN A 540 -14.22 -27.84 6.47
N THR A 541 -14.50 -28.18 5.22
CA THR A 541 -15.44 -29.26 4.84
C THR A 541 -14.73 -30.63 4.73
N ILE A 542 -13.47 -30.65 4.26
CA ILE A 542 -12.68 -31.88 4.07
C ILE A 542 -11.98 -32.30 5.38
N PHE A 543 -11.48 -31.35 6.17
CA PHE A 543 -10.70 -31.64 7.38
C PHE A 543 -11.54 -31.52 8.65
N ILE A 544 -12.15 -32.64 9.07
CA ILE A 544 -12.84 -32.73 10.36
C ILE A 544 -11.79 -32.72 11.50
N PRO A 545 -11.79 -31.71 12.40
CA PRO A 545 -10.84 -31.66 13.50
C PRO A 545 -11.14 -32.74 14.54
N ARG A 546 -10.10 -33.47 14.99
CA ARG A 546 -10.25 -34.48 16.05
C ARG A 546 -10.54 -33.80 17.40
N PRO A 547 -11.47 -34.32 18.23
CA PRO A 547 -11.85 -33.67 19.48
C PRO A 547 -10.70 -33.71 20.53
N PRO A 548 -10.46 -32.61 21.27
CA PRO A 548 -9.28 -32.46 22.12
C PRO A 548 -9.49 -33.04 23.52
N TRP A 549 -9.26 -34.35 23.68
CA TRP A 549 -9.19 -35.00 25.00
C TRP A 549 -8.00 -35.95 25.11
N LYS A 550 -6.80 -35.37 24.99
CA LYS A 550 -5.53 -35.86 25.54
C LYS A 550 -4.56 -34.69 25.72
N VAL A 551 -3.68 -34.80 26.70
CA VAL A 551 -2.70 -33.79 27.19
C VAL A 551 -3.32 -32.67 28.05
N THR A 552 -3.32 -32.96 29.37
CA THR A 552 -3.48 -32.00 30.47
C THR A 552 -2.09 -31.68 31.07
N LEU A 553 -2.01 -30.67 31.96
CA LEU A 553 -0.82 -30.23 32.75
C LEU A 553 0.14 -29.34 31.94
N VAL A 554 0.64 -28.17 32.40
CA VAL A 554 0.96 -27.70 33.77
C VAL A 554 0.61 -26.20 33.99
N TYR A 555 0.46 -25.82 35.26
CA TYR A 555 0.39 -24.47 35.89
C TYR A 555 1.51 -23.48 35.47
N LYS A 556 1.55 -22.15 35.76
CA LYS A 556 0.61 -21.12 36.30
C LYS A 556 1.22 -19.70 36.13
N ASN A 557 0.39 -18.65 36.26
CA ASN A 557 0.69 -17.31 36.83
C ASN A 557 1.61 -16.31 36.09
N SER A 558 1.66 -15.00 36.43
CA SER A 558 0.58 -14.00 36.76
C SER A 558 1.18 -12.60 37.09
N GLN A 559 0.38 -11.53 36.92
CA GLN A 559 0.53 -10.14 37.46
C GLN A 559 1.58 -9.21 36.78
N ARG A 560 1.41 -7.88 36.51
CA ARG A 560 0.64 -6.69 37.05
C ARG A 560 1.24 -6.05 38.32
N PRO A 561 0.91 -4.78 38.72
CA PRO A 561 0.73 -3.49 37.99
C PRO A 561 1.39 -2.30 38.80
N PRO A 562 0.77 -1.15 39.27
CA PRO A 562 -0.06 -0.05 38.68
C PRO A 562 0.34 1.44 39.11
N LYS A 563 -0.48 2.46 38.75
CA LYS A 563 -0.77 3.78 39.46
C LYS A 563 0.25 4.96 39.35
N ARG A 564 -0.07 6.27 39.59
CA ARG A 564 -1.26 7.23 39.65
C ARG A 564 -0.66 8.67 39.74
N ARG A 565 -1.12 9.77 39.10
CA ARG A 565 -2.37 10.60 39.17
C ARG A 565 -2.41 11.68 40.31
N ARG A 566 -2.96 12.89 40.01
CA ARG A 566 -3.35 14.07 40.88
C ARG A 566 -2.27 15.12 41.23
N ASP A 567 -2.55 16.40 41.56
CA ASP A 567 -3.73 17.31 41.40
C ASP A 567 -3.26 18.81 41.48
N VAL A 568 -3.15 19.50 40.32
CA VAL A 568 -3.46 20.92 39.89
C VAL A 568 -3.79 22.11 40.90
N PRO A 569 -3.71 23.43 40.54
CA PRO A 569 -4.46 24.56 41.23
C PRO A 569 -5.16 25.70 40.35
N THR A 570 -5.71 26.81 40.93
CA THR A 570 -6.50 27.94 40.26
C THR A 570 -6.54 29.37 40.93
N THR A 571 -6.70 30.47 40.15
CA THR A 571 -7.62 31.69 40.28
C THR A 571 -7.32 32.75 39.15
N VAL A 572 -8.24 33.28 38.30
CA VAL A 572 -9.21 34.43 38.46
C VAL A 572 -8.52 35.84 38.55
N SER A 573 -8.81 36.94 37.79
CA SER A 573 -9.84 37.28 36.75
C SER A 573 -9.44 38.46 35.78
N GLU A 574 -10.26 38.68 34.72
CA GLU A 574 -10.69 39.89 33.93
C GLU A 574 -9.86 41.20 33.72
N GLY A 575 -10.01 41.81 32.52
CA GLY A 575 -9.63 43.21 32.17
C GLY A 575 -10.02 43.61 30.72
N GLN A 576 -10.36 44.88 30.43
CA GLN A 576 -11.08 45.33 29.21
C GLN A 576 -10.26 46.08 28.12
N MET A 577 -10.91 46.28 26.95
CA MET A 577 -10.73 47.24 25.81
C MET A 577 -10.06 48.62 26.12
N PRO A 578 -9.61 49.49 25.14
CA PRO A 578 -10.24 49.73 23.82
C PRO A 578 -9.42 50.28 22.59
N THR A 579 -10.01 50.11 21.39
CA THR A 579 -10.19 51.05 20.23
C THR A 579 -9.09 51.95 19.57
N ASN A 580 -9.24 52.03 18.23
CA ASN A 580 -9.14 53.20 17.31
C ASN A 580 -7.77 53.72 16.78
N GLY A 581 -7.75 53.99 15.47
CA GLY A 581 -6.69 54.77 14.79
C GLY A 581 -6.58 54.53 13.28
N SER A 582 -7.45 55.13 12.47
CA SER A 582 -7.38 55.10 11.00
C SER A 582 -6.47 56.19 10.41
N SER A 583 -5.69 55.89 9.38
CA SER A 583 -5.23 56.88 8.38
C SER A 583 -4.94 56.22 7.02
N MET A 584 -4.87 57.03 5.97
CA MET A 584 -5.09 56.66 4.57
C MET A 584 -4.02 57.28 3.66
N ASP A 585 -3.71 56.63 2.54
CA ASP A 585 -2.89 57.07 1.38
C ASP A 585 -1.46 57.60 1.64
N THR A 586 -0.41 57.15 0.95
CA THR A 586 -0.22 57.32 -0.51
C THR A 586 0.92 56.44 -1.07
N PRO A 587 1.00 56.23 -2.40
CA PRO A 587 1.87 55.22 -3.01
C PRO A 587 3.26 55.73 -3.42
N VAL A 588 4.24 54.82 -3.54
CA VAL A 588 5.55 55.09 -4.15
C VAL A 588 5.84 54.09 -5.27
N ASN A 589 5.82 54.57 -6.51
CA ASN A 589 6.33 53.84 -7.68
C ASN A 589 7.86 53.82 -7.68
N ARG A 590 8.46 52.65 -7.88
CA ARG A 590 9.74 52.53 -8.61
C ARG A 590 9.65 51.42 -9.64
N THR A 591 9.78 51.83 -10.90
CA THR A 591 9.71 51.00 -12.10
C THR A 591 11.06 50.37 -12.42
N GLY A 592 11.02 49.17 -13.03
CA GLY A 592 11.97 48.79 -14.08
C GLY A 592 13.00 47.71 -13.74
N VAL A 593 12.61 46.44 -13.88
CA VAL A 593 13.40 45.44 -14.62
C VAL A 593 12.43 44.53 -15.41
N ASP A 594 12.49 44.65 -16.73
CA ASP A 594 12.09 43.70 -17.79
C ASP A 594 11.03 42.63 -17.50
N ALA A 595 9.78 42.95 -17.85
CA ALA A 595 8.71 41.98 -17.95
C ALA A 595 8.90 41.06 -19.17
N LYS A 596 9.15 39.76 -18.93
CA LYS A 596 8.87 38.72 -19.94
C LYS A 596 7.39 38.78 -20.29
N THR A 597 7.07 38.96 -21.57
CA THR A 597 5.70 39.06 -22.08
C THR A 597 5.02 37.69 -22.05
N TYR A 598 4.56 37.26 -20.87
CA TYR A 598 3.55 36.21 -20.79
C TYR A 598 2.27 36.74 -21.43
N ILE A 599 1.78 36.04 -22.45
CA ILE A 599 0.46 36.31 -23.04
C ILE A 599 -0.55 35.70 -22.07
N ASP A 600 -0.98 36.52 -21.10
CA ASP A 600 -1.94 36.09 -20.09
C ASP A 600 -3.36 36.11 -20.69
N PHE A 601 -3.92 34.92 -20.93
CA PHE A 601 -5.28 34.79 -21.42
C PHE A 601 -6.28 34.97 -20.27
N PRO A 602 -7.42 35.66 -20.49
CA PRO A 602 -8.39 35.89 -19.43
C PRO A 602 -8.97 34.57 -18.91
N SER A 603 -9.03 34.44 -17.58
CA SER A 603 -9.75 33.37 -16.90
C SER A 603 -11.25 33.65 -16.87
N PHE A 604 -12.06 32.65 -17.18
CA PHE A 604 -13.52 32.69 -17.08
C PHE A 604 -14.00 31.86 -15.89
N GLU A 605 -15.15 32.22 -15.29
CA GLU A 605 -15.76 31.47 -14.16
C GLU A 605 -17.25 31.16 -14.37
N ASP A 606 -17.73 30.06 -13.79
CA ASP A 606 -19.14 29.67 -13.72
C ASP A 606 -19.48 28.96 -12.39
N LYS A 607 -20.74 29.06 -11.94
CA LYS A 607 -21.25 28.47 -10.69
C LYS A 607 -22.21 27.32 -10.97
N VAL A 608 -21.76 26.11 -10.70
CA VAL A 608 -22.40 24.86 -11.12
C VAL A 608 -23.01 24.12 -9.92
N PHE A 609 -24.31 23.84 -9.97
CA PHE A 609 -25.03 23.16 -8.88
C PHE A 609 -25.04 21.61 -8.99
N ARG A 610 -24.49 21.07 -10.09
CA ARG A 610 -24.45 19.63 -10.40
C ARG A 610 -23.02 19.11 -10.44
N ASP A 611 -22.84 17.80 -10.51
CA ASP A 611 -21.56 17.10 -10.67
C ASP A 611 -20.95 17.20 -12.08
N ARG A 612 -21.49 18.09 -12.94
CA ARG A 612 -21.11 18.25 -14.34
C ARG A 612 -21.46 19.63 -14.89
N THR A 613 -20.66 20.13 -15.85
CA THR A 613 -20.96 21.32 -16.65
C THR A 613 -20.54 21.16 -18.12
N VAL A 614 -20.96 22.10 -18.98
CA VAL A 614 -20.56 22.18 -20.40
C VAL A 614 -20.00 23.57 -20.64
N ILE A 615 -18.71 23.65 -20.99
CA ILE A 615 -18.01 24.89 -21.30
C ILE A 615 -18.04 25.08 -22.82
N SER A 616 -18.59 26.20 -23.29
CA SER A 616 -18.76 26.54 -24.71
C SER A 616 -17.97 27.76 -25.15
N ASN A 617 -17.90 28.00 -26.46
CA ASN A 617 -17.17 29.12 -27.10
C ASN A 617 -15.64 29.01 -26.95
N LEU A 618 -15.13 27.78 -26.92
CA LEU A 618 -13.70 27.49 -26.90
C LEU A 618 -13.12 27.48 -28.33
N ARG A 619 -11.82 27.73 -28.47
CA ARG A 619 -11.09 27.56 -29.74
C ARG A 619 -10.89 26.07 -30.03
N HIS A 620 -10.85 25.71 -31.32
CA HIS A 620 -10.59 24.34 -31.77
C HIS A 620 -9.13 23.92 -31.57
N PHE A 621 -8.92 22.64 -31.30
CA PHE A 621 -7.63 22.02 -30.97
C PHE A 621 -6.72 22.85 -30.05
N THR A 622 -7.30 23.48 -29.04
CA THR A 622 -6.61 24.37 -28.10
C THR A 622 -6.73 23.79 -26.70
N GLU A 623 -5.65 23.87 -25.92
CA GLU A 623 -5.63 23.38 -24.55
C GLU A 623 -6.14 24.42 -23.54
N TYR A 624 -6.96 23.95 -22.61
CA TYR A 624 -7.53 24.75 -21.53
C TYR A 624 -7.21 24.10 -20.19
N ARG A 625 -6.72 24.89 -19.24
CA ARG A 625 -6.69 24.50 -17.83
C ARG A 625 -8.06 24.78 -17.23
N ILE A 626 -8.64 23.79 -16.55
CA ILE A 626 -9.95 23.88 -15.91
C ILE A 626 -9.80 23.58 -14.42
N ASP A 627 -10.06 24.57 -13.57
CA ASP A 627 -9.94 24.51 -12.11
C ASP A 627 -11.35 24.41 -11.48
N ILE A 628 -11.53 23.51 -10.52
CA ILE A 628 -12.84 23.21 -9.89
C ILE A 628 -12.72 23.26 -8.37
N HIS A 629 -13.58 24.05 -7.74
CA HIS A 629 -13.71 24.16 -6.29
C HIS A 629 -15.07 23.65 -5.82
N ALA A 630 -15.13 23.03 -4.64
CA ALA A 630 -16.36 22.69 -3.94
C ALA A 630 -16.69 23.76 -2.88
N CYS A 631 -17.89 24.32 -2.93
CA CYS A 631 -18.39 25.30 -1.98
C CYS A 631 -19.55 24.71 -1.16
N ASN A 632 -19.53 24.92 0.15
CA ASN A 632 -20.61 24.54 1.05
C ASN A 632 -21.47 25.75 1.46
N HIS A 633 -22.56 25.49 2.18
CA HIS A 633 -23.46 26.54 2.69
C HIS A 633 -22.76 27.61 3.55
N ALA A 634 -21.58 27.31 4.13
CA ALA A 634 -20.79 28.23 4.94
C ALA A 634 -19.67 28.93 4.15
N ALA A 635 -19.54 28.71 2.83
CA ALA A 635 -18.40 29.18 2.03
C ALA A 635 -18.18 30.70 2.06
N HIS A 636 -19.22 31.50 2.32
CA HIS A 636 -19.08 32.96 2.51
C HIS A 636 -18.34 33.34 3.81
N THR A 637 -18.18 32.39 4.75
CA THR A 637 -17.50 32.58 6.05
C THR A 637 -16.21 31.79 6.18
N VAL A 638 -16.12 30.59 5.56
CA VAL A 638 -14.94 29.70 5.66
C VAL A 638 -14.18 29.49 4.34
N GLY A 639 -14.64 30.08 3.24
CA GLY A 639 -14.10 29.85 1.90
C GLY A 639 -14.61 28.55 1.24
N CYS A 640 -14.32 28.40 -0.05
CA CYS A 640 -14.50 27.13 -0.77
C CYS A 640 -13.25 26.24 -0.63
N SER A 641 -13.30 25.02 -1.17
CA SER A 641 -12.11 24.15 -1.23
C SER A 641 -10.98 24.77 -2.06
N ALA A 642 -9.77 24.21 -1.92
CA ALA A 642 -8.75 24.37 -2.95
C ALA A 642 -9.24 23.88 -4.33
N ALA A 643 -8.58 24.32 -5.40
CA ALA A 643 -8.86 23.85 -6.75
C ALA A 643 -8.36 22.40 -6.92
N THR A 644 -9.15 21.57 -7.59
CA THR A 644 -8.62 20.45 -8.40
C THR A 644 -8.60 20.91 -9.85
N PHE A 645 -7.54 20.62 -10.60
CA PHE A 645 -7.37 21.10 -11.97
C PHE A 645 -7.20 19.94 -12.96
N VAL A 646 -7.65 20.15 -14.19
CA VAL A 646 -7.45 19.24 -15.32
C VAL A 646 -7.09 20.04 -16.57
N PHE A 647 -6.26 19.47 -17.43
CA PHE A 647 -5.96 20.01 -18.76
C PHE A 647 -6.89 19.34 -19.78
N ALA A 648 -7.67 20.13 -20.50
CA ALA A 648 -8.64 19.67 -21.47
C ALA A 648 -8.38 20.33 -22.83
N ARG A 649 -8.11 19.52 -23.85
CA ARG A 649 -7.95 19.97 -25.24
C ARG A 649 -9.27 19.82 -25.99
N THR A 650 -9.64 20.81 -26.78
CA THR A 650 -10.82 20.75 -27.65
C THR A 650 -10.56 19.87 -28.88
N MET A 651 -11.62 19.36 -29.51
CA MET A 651 -11.49 18.59 -30.75
C MET A 651 -10.93 19.44 -31.91
N PRO A 652 -10.24 18.80 -32.88
CA PRO A 652 -9.79 19.47 -34.09
C PRO A 652 -10.93 19.76 -35.06
N GLU A 653 -10.84 20.91 -35.72
CA GLU A 653 -11.75 21.32 -36.79
C GLU A 653 -11.29 20.75 -38.13
N ARG A 654 -12.17 20.05 -38.86
CA ARG A 654 -11.74 19.12 -39.94
C ARG A 654 -11.13 19.82 -41.16
N GLN A 655 -11.45 21.09 -41.38
CA GLN A 655 -10.98 21.86 -42.53
C GLN A 655 -9.89 22.88 -42.19
N ALA A 656 -9.63 23.12 -40.89
CA ALA A 656 -8.67 24.12 -40.40
C ALA A 656 -7.23 23.94 -40.91
N ASP A 657 -6.81 22.70 -41.19
CA ASP A 657 -5.45 22.38 -41.64
C ASP A 657 -5.30 22.28 -43.17
N SER A 658 -6.36 22.57 -43.92
CA SER A 658 -6.32 22.53 -45.39
C SER A 658 -5.67 23.79 -45.95
N ILE A 659 -4.81 23.65 -46.97
CA ILE A 659 -4.13 24.80 -47.61
C ILE A 659 -5.16 25.72 -48.27
N PRO A 660 -5.27 27.00 -47.87
CA PRO A 660 -6.25 27.92 -48.45
C PRO A 660 -5.78 28.44 -49.83
N GLY A 661 -6.57 28.14 -50.87
CA GLY A 661 -6.37 28.66 -52.22
C GLY A 661 -5.51 27.79 -53.14
N ASN A 662 -5.22 28.31 -54.34
CA ASN A 662 -4.49 27.57 -55.37
C ASN A 662 -2.97 27.68 -55.16
N VAL A 663 -2.26 26.56 -55.38
CA VAL A 663 -0.79 26.50 -55.41
C VAL A 663 -0.28 26.96 -56.77
N THR A 664 0.78 27.77 -56.79
CA THR A 664 1.41 28.28 -58.03
C THR A 664 2.86 27.79 -58.15
N TRP A 665 3.41 27.85 -59.37
CA TRP A 665 4.80 27.50 -59.65
C TRP A 665 5.50 28.52 -60.55
N GLU A 666 6.80 28.70 -60.34
CA GLU A 666 7.66 29.63 -61.10
C GLU A 666 8.98 28.93 -61.49
N PRO A 667 9.45 29.02 -62.75
CA PRO A 667 10.76 28.50 -63.14
C PRO A 667 11.89 29.44 -62.70
N ILE A 668 12.95 28.90 -62.08
CA ILE A 668 14.09 29.68 -61.55
C ILE A 668 15.42 29.36 -62.23
N GLY A 669 15.52 28.22 -62.90
CA GLY A 669 16.74 27.81 -63.60
C GLY A 669 16.51 26.59 -64.48
N LYS A 670 17.52 26.20 -65.28
CA LYS A 670 17.39 25.18 -66.34
C LYS A 670 16.74 23.86 -65.86
N ASN A 671 16.98 23.45 -64.62
CA ASN A 671 16.40 22.23 -64.02
C ASN A 671 15.82 22.49 -62.61
N SER A 672 15.22 23.68 -62.38
CA SER A 672 14.71 24.06 -61.05
C SER A 672 13.48 24.97 -61.07
N ILE A 673 12.51 24.66 -60.20
CA ILE A 673 11.22 25.36 -60.05
C ILE A 673 10.97 25.73 -58.58
N LEU A 674 10.16 26.77 -58.35
CA LEU A 674 9.68 27.19 -57.03
C LEU A 674 8.17 27.00 -56.95
N LEU A 675 7.70 26.23 -55.96
CA LEU A 675 6.28 26.09 -55.62
C LEU A 675 5.92 27.07 -54.50
N LYS A 676 4.78 27.77 -54.61
CA LYS A 676 4.26 28.73 -53.60
C LYS A 676 2.81 28.40 -53.22
N TRP A 677 2.47 28.59 -51.94
CA TRP A 677 1.13 28.39 -51.38
C TRP A 677 0.91 29.32 -50.18
N LYS A 678 -0.32 29.38 -49.63
CA LYS A 678 -0.68 30.18 -48.43
C LYS A 678 -0.76 29.28 -47.18
N GLU A 679 -0.46 29.82 -45.99
CA GLU A 679 -0.59 29.12 -44.71
C GLU A 679 -2.05 29.19 -44.20
N PRO A 680 -2.62 28.12 -43.60
CA PRO A 680 -3.94 28.18 -42.98
C PRO A 680 -4.01 29.21 -41.84
N GLU A 681 -5.11 29.97 -41.77
CA GLU A 681 -5.22 31.13 -40.87
C GLU A 681 -5.48 30.75 -39.40
N ASN A 682 -6.34 29.75 -39.17
CA ASN A 682 -6.57 29.15 -37.86
C ASN A 682 -6.34 27.64 -37.98
N PRO A 683 -5.08 27.17 -37.88
CA PRO A 683 -4.78 25.73 -37.90
C PRO A 683 -5.20 25.07 -36.58
N ASN A 684 -5.30 23.74 -36.57
CA ASN A 684 -5.48 22.97 -35.34
C ASN A 684 -4.20 22.99 -34.50
N GLY A 685 -4.14 23.92 -33.55
CA GLY A 685 -2.95 24.22 -32.75
C GLY A 685 -1.87 24.90 -33.60
N LEU A 686 -1.03 24.11 -34.28
CA LEU A 686 0.17 24.61 -34.96
C LEU A 686 0.54 23.81 -36.20
N ILE A 687 0.84 24.48 -37.32
CA ILE A 687 1.47 23.84 -38.49
C ILE A 687 2.95 23.56 -38.20
N LEU A 688 3.35 22.30 -38.33
CA LEU A 688 4.70 21.81 -38.02
C LEU A 688 5.56 21.67 -39.29
N LYS A 689 4.97 21.13 -40.37
CA LYS A 689 5.61 20.92 -41.67
C LYS A 689 4.60 20.87 -42.81
N TYR A 690 5.11 20.94 -44.03
CA TYR A 690 4.40 20.64 -45.27
C TYR A 690 5.08 19.47 -45.97
N GLU A 691 4.31 18.68 -46.72
CA GLU A 691 4.81 17.58 -47.52
C GLU A 691 4.32 17.71 -48.95
N ILE A 692 5.24 17.55 -49.90
CA ILE A 692 5.04 17.79 -51.32
C ILE A 692 5.35 16.52 -52.06
N LYS A 693 4.35 15.96 -52.74
CA LYS A 693 4.46 14.73 -53.53
C LYS A 693 4.41 15.11 -55.00
N TYR A 694 5.46 14.80 -55.76
CA TYR A 694 5.49 15.06 -57.21
C TYR A 694 6.00 13.85 -58.02
N SER A 695 5.42 13.64 -59.20
CA SER A 695 5.63 12.47 -60.07
C SER A 695 5.70 12.88 -61.54
N ARG A 696 6.54 12.20 -62.32
CA ARG A 696 6.61 12.35 -63.77
C ARG A 696 5.43 11.63 -64.43
N GLU A 697 4.90 12.15 -65.52
CA GLU A 697 3.61 11.72 -66.10
C GLU A 697 3.69 10.43 -66.94
N ASN A 698 4.88 10.05 -67.42
CA ASN A 698 5.09 8.98 -68.42
C ASN A 698 5.94 7.79 -67.94
N GLU A 699 6.20 7.64 -66.63
CA GLU A 699 6.95 6.52 -66.07
C GLU A 699 6.23 5.99 -64.82
N GLU A 700 6.26 4.68 -64.59
CA GLU A 700 5.81 4.04 -63.34
C GLU A 700 6.77 4.30 -62.15
N VAL A 701 7.48 5.43 -62.16
CA VAL A 701 8.44 5.85 -61.13
C VAL A 701 7.69 6.43 -59.93
N PRO A 702 7.99 5.98 -58.70
CA PRO A 702 7.28 6.45 -57.51
C PRO A 702 7.46 7.96 -57.29
N ALA A 703 6.36 8.64 -56.96
CA ALA A 703 6.35 10.07 -56.72
C ALA A 703 7.27 10.47 -55.56
N THR A 704 8.25 11.34 -55.83
CA THR A 704 9.17 11.89 -54.84
C THR A 704 8.42 12.72 -53.81
N VAL A 705 8.66 12.44 -52.52
CA VAL A 705 8.11 13.21 -51.41
C VAL A 705 9.20 14.11 -50.80
N VAL A 706 8.95 15.41 -50.79
CA VAL A 706 9.82 16.43 -50.18
C VAL A 706 9.13 17.00 -48.94
N CYS A 707 9.85 16.99 -47.82
CA CYS A 707 9.41 17.62 -46.58
C CYS A 707 9.92 19.07 -46.50
N VAL A 708 9.04 20.00 -46.13
CA VAL A 708 9.34 21.42 -45.95
C VAL A 708 8.94 21.82 -44.54
N SER A 709 9.92 22.13 -43.69
CA SER A 709 9.64 22.55 -42.32
C SER A 709 9.00 23.94 -42.29
N ARG A 710 8.22 24.23 -41.24
CA ARG A 710 7.59 25.54 -41.06
C ARG A 710 8.60 26.69 -41.11
N GLN A 711 9.80 26.47 -40.58
CA GLN A 711 10.90 27.45 -40.57
C GLN A 711 11.40 27.75 -42.00
N ARG A 712 11.57 26.70 -42.82
CA ARG A 712 11.93 26.84 -44.24
C ARG A 712 10.81 27.54 -45.02
N TYR A 713 9.55 27.19 -44.77
CA TYR A 713 8.41 27.86 -45.39
C TYR A 713 8.32 29.35 -45.01
N LYS A 714 8.49 29.72 -43.73
CA LYS A 714 8.51 31.13 -43.29
C LYS A 714 9.62 31.95 -43.99
N ARG A 715 10.73 31.33 -44.37
CA ARG A 715 11.87 31.99 -45.03
C ARG A 715 11.69 32.18 -46.55
N TYR A 716 11.02 31.26 -47.23
CA TYR A 716 10.93 31.23 -48.70
C TYR A 716 9.50 31.33 -49.27
N GLN A 717 8.47 31.29 -48.41
CA GLN A 717 7.04 31.23 -48.78
C GLN A 717 6.71 30.12 -49.81
N GLY A 718 7.47 29.03 -49.76
CA GLY A 718 7.47 28.00 -50.80
C GLY A 718 8.64 27.02 -50.69
N VAL A 719 8.86 26.22 -51.73
CA VAL A 719 10.04 25.34 -51.86
C VAL A 719 10.66 25.39 -53.25
N HIS A 720 11.99 25.37 -53.29
CA HIS A 720 12.75 25.13 -54.51
C HIS A 720 12.94 23.62 -54.73
N LEU A 721 12.42 23.11 -55.85
CA LEU A 721 12.74 21.78 -56.37
C LEU A 721 13.86 21.93 -57.40
N THR A 722 14.91 21.12 -57.27
CA THR A 722 16.14 21.20 -58.09
C THR A 722 16.49 19.82 -58.64
N LEU A 723 17.36 19.75 -59.66
CA LEU A 723 17.77 18.50 -60.33
C LEU A 723 16.61 17.73 -60.99
N LEU A 724 15.58 18.44 -61.45
CA LEU A 724 14.48 17.83 -62.21
C LEU A 724 14.97 17.35 -63.58
N GLN A 725 14.61 16.12 -63.94
CA GLN A 725 14.86 15.58 -65.27
C GLN A 725 13.86 16.11 -66.31
N PRO A 726 14.18 16.09 -67.62
CA PRO A 726 13.26 16.40 -68.71
C PRO A 726 11.90 15.69 -68.63
N GLY A 727 10.78 16.40 -68.81
CA GLY A 727 9.43 15.83 -68.92
C GLY A 727 8.36 16.42 -67.98
N ASN A 728 7.09 16.10 -68.22
CA ASN A 728 5.96 16.62 -67.44
C ASN A 728 5.92 16.03 -66.03
N TYR A 729 5.64 16.87 -65.03
CA TYR A 729 5.40 16.49 -63.65
C TYR A 729 4.02 16.91 -63.17
N SER A 730 3.42 16.11 -62.29
CA SER A 730 2.28 16.48 -61.46
C SER A 730 2.74 16.61 -60.00
N ALA A 731 2.26 17.63 -59.28
CA ALA A 731 2.59 17.89 -57.87
C ALA A 731 1.34 18.06 -57.00
N LYS A 732 1.42 17.68 -55.73
CA LYS A 732 0.40 17.92 -54.68
C LYS A 732 1.08 18.32 -53.37
N ILE A 733 0.42 19.14 -52.56
CA ILE A 733 0.94 19.60 -51.26
C ILE A 733 -0.08 19.25 -50.15
N ARG A 734 0.41 18.88 -48.97
CA ARG A 734 -0.38 18.86 -47.73
C ARG A 734 0.34 19.62 -46.61
N ALA A 735 -0.42 20.18 -45.68
CA ALA A 735 0.10 20.68 -44.41
C ALA A 735 -0.06 19.61 -43.32
N THR A 736 0.79 19.65 -42.29
CA THR A 736 0.69 18.81 -41.09
C THR A 736 0.66 19.70 -39.85
N SER A 737 -0.44 19.64 -39.11
CA SER A 737 -0.67 20.33 -37.84
C SER A 737 -0.30 19.46 -36.63
N LEU A 738 -0.50 19.97 -35.40
CA LEU A 738 -0.44 19.18 -34.17
C LEU A 738 -1.56 18.13 -34.08
N ALA A 739 -2.71 18.38 -34.70
CA ALA A 739 -3.80 17.41 -34.79
C ALA A 739 -3.57 16.31 -35.83
N GLY A 740 -2.73 16.57 -36.84
CA GLY A 740 -2.31 15.58 -37.82
C GLY A 740 -2.19 16.12 -39.24
N ASN A 741 -2.42 15.27 -40.23
CA ASN A 741 -2.29 15.64 -41.64
C ASN A 741 -3.56 16.33 -42.16
N GLY A 742 -3.40 17.53 -42.72
CA GLY A 742 -4.42 18.22 -43.50
C GLY A 742 -4.66 17.56 -44.87
N SER A 743 -5.62 18.10 -45.62
CA SER A 743 -5.97 17.59 -46.94
C SER A 743 -4.87 17.84 -47.99
N TRP A 744 -4.78 16.94 -48.97
CA TRP A 744 -3.96 17.16 -50.16
C TRP A 744 -4.63 18.15 -51.11
N THR A 745 -3.86 19.08 -51.68
CA THR A 745 -4.31 19.92 -52.78
C THR A 745 -4.60 19.10 -54.04
N GLY A 746 -5.36 19.69 -54.98
CA GLY A 746 -5.48 19.16 -56.33
C GLY A 746 -4.12 19.02 -57.03
N PRO A 747 -4.00 18.16 -58.07
CA PRO A 747 -2.79 18.00 -58.84
C PRO A 747 -2.47 19.26 -59.65
N ILE A 748 -1.21 19.70 -59.58
CA ILE A 748 -0.66 20.84 -60.31
C ILE A 748 0.29 20.30 -61.38
N TYR A 749 0.07 20.65 -62.65
CA TYR A 749 0.88 20.16 -63.77
C TYR A 749 1.99 21.16 -64.12
N ILE A 750 3.19 20.62 -64.41
CA ILE A 750 4.45 21.38 -64.54
C ILE A 750 5.25 20.79 -65.73
N PRO A 751 5.54 21.56 -66.79
CA PRO A 751 6.35 21.11 -67.92
C PRO A 751 7.85 21.09 -67.58
N GLY A 752 8.58 20.08 -68.06
CA GLY A 752 10.02 19.91 -67.79
C GLY A 752 10.95 20.42 -68.90
N PRO A 753 12.27 20.52 -68.62
CA PRO A 753 13.28 21.02 -69.55
C PRO A 753 13.65 20.03 -70.68
N VAL A 754 14.46 20.45 -71.66
CA VAL A 754 14.86 19.68 -72.86
C VAL A 754 16.38 19.38 -72.86
N GLU A 755 16.80 18.29 -73.50
CA GLU A 755 18.21 17.81 -73.53
C GLU A 755 19.10 18.50 -74.58
N GLU A 756 20.40 18.67 -74.26
CA GLU A 756 21.50 18.98 -75.19
C GLU A 756 22.79 18.22 -74.75
N PRO A 757 23.72 17.87 -75.68
CA PRO A 757 24.80 16.91 -75.43
C PRO A 757 26.09 17.48 -74.79
N SER A 758 26.98 16.54 -74.43
CA SER A 758 28.13 16.65 -73.51
C SER A 758 29.45 17.19 -74.07
N GLU A 759 30.28 17.78 -73.19
CA GLU A 759 31.75 17.63 -73.20
C GLU A 759 32.33 17.84 -71.77
N GLY A 760 33.36 17.09 -71.36
CA GLY A 760 33.95 17.28 -70.01
C GLY A 760 34.73 16.14 -69.32
N PHE A 761 35.28 15.15 -70.04
CA PHE A 761 35.83 13.92 -69.41
C PHE A 761 37.31 14.00 -68.94
N TYR A 762 38.02 15.11 -69.11
CA TYR A 762 39.51 15.12 -69.10
C TYR A 762 40.25 15.65 -67.85
N VAL A 763 39.57 15.95 -66.72
CA VAL A 763 40.21 16.60 -65.55
C VAL A 763 40.56 15.64 -64.39
N LEU A 764 39.95 14.46 -64.31
CA LEU A 764 40.06 13.61 -63.10
C LEU A 764 41.41 12.86 -62.92
N LEU A 765 42.27 12.81 -63.93
CA LEU A 765 43.38 11.84 -64.01
C LEU A 765 44.74 12.33 -63.44
N LYS A 766 44.77 13.49 -62.75
CA LYS A 766 46.02 14.10 -62.23
C LYS A 766 46.07 14.36 -60.72
N VAL A 767 44.97 14.21 -59.97
CA VAL A 767 44.89 14.62 -58.55
C VAL A 767 44.91 13.44 -57.57
N MET A 768 44.49 12.24 -58.00
CA MET A 768 44.38 11.05 -57.12
C MET A 768 45.68 10.54 -56.46
N PRO A 769 46.89 10.63 -57.03
CA PRO A 769 48.09 10.03 -56.41
C PRO A 769 48.54 10.74 -55.12
N PHE A 770 48.28 12.04 -54.98
CA PHE A 770 48.78 12.83 -53.84
C PHE A 770 47.86 12.74 -52.61
N VAL A 771 46.55 12.58 -52.82
CA VAL A 771 45.57 12.43 -51.73
C VAL A 771 45.72 11.06 -51.05
N LEU A 772 46.01 9.99 -51.81
CA LEU A 772 46.12 8.63 -51.26
C LEU A 772 47.28 8.48 -50.26
N LEU A 773 48.42 9.16 -50.50
CA LEU A 773 49.56 9.17 -49.58
C LEU A 773 49.27 9.90 -48.26
N VAL A 774 48.51 10.99 -48.30
CA VAL A 774 48.10 11.74 -47.09
C VAL A 774 47.09 10.94 -46.26
N VAL A 775 46.18 10.21 -46.91
CA VAL A 775 45.17 9.37 -46.23
C VAL A 775 45.81 8.18 -45.51
N ILE A 776 46.83 7.53 -46.09
CA ILE A 776 47.54 6.42 -45.44
C ILE A 776 48.31 6.89 -44.18
N ALA A 777 48.93 8.08 -44.23
CA ALA A 777 49.59 8.67 -43.07
C ALA A 777 48.59 9.04 -41.94
N PHE A 778 47.42 9.59 -42.30
CA PHE A 778 46.36 9.88 -41.33
C PHE A 778 45.76 8.62 -40.71
N LEU A 779 45.59 7.53 -41.48
CA LEU A 779 45.08 6.25 -40.97
C LEU A 779 46.03 5.61 -39.95
N ALA A 780 47.35 5.70 -40.15
CA ALA A 780 48.33 5.19 -39.18
C ALA A 780 48.27 5.94 -37.83
N ILE A 781 48.08 7.26 -37.86
CA ILE A 781 47.91 8.10 -36.66
C ILE A 781 46.55 7.81 -36.01
N PHE A 782 45.49 7.66 -36.80
CA PHE A 782 44.14 7.37 -36.30
C PHE A 782 44.07 6.02 -35.59
N VAL A 783 44.69 4.96 -36.14
CA VAL A 783 44.75 3.63 -35.49
C VAL A 783 45.52 3.68 -34.15
N PHE A 784 46.56 4.50 -34.04
CA PHE A 784 47.28 4.71 -32.77
C PHE A 784 46.42 5.38 -31.69
N PHE A 785 45.55 6.34 -32.06
CA PHE A 785 44.61 6.96 -31.13
C PHE A 785 43.37 6.10 -30.84
N TYR A 786 42.86 5.35 -31.83
CA TYR A 786 41.66 4.52 -31.67
C TYR A 786 41.90 3.33 -30.74
N ASN A 787 43.09 2.72 -30.78
CA ASN A 787 43.49 1.67 -29.83
C ASN A 787 43.74 2.19 -28.40
N LYS A 788 43.80 3.51 -28.18
CA LYS A 788 43.89 4.13 -26.85
C LYS A 788 42.54 4.58 -26.30
N LYS A 789 41.48 4.52 -27.12
CA LYS A 789 40.13 5.01 -26.78
C LYS A 789 39.03 4.12 -27.36
N ARG A 790 39.21 2.80 -27.33
CA ARG A 790 38.15 1.85 -27.61
C ARG A 790 38.08 0.87 -26.49
N ASN A 791 36.94 0.89 -25.82
CA ASN A 791 36.44 -0.15 -24.93
C ASN A 791 35.11 0.34 -24.26
N ASN A 792 35.02 0.48 -22.92
CA ASN A 792 33.79 0.70 -22.13
C ASN A 792 32.81 1.68 -22.80
N SER A 793 31.54 1.36 -23.00
CA SER A 793 30.54 0.63 -22.17
C SER A 793 29.83 1.50 -21.15
N GLY A 794 28.51 1.65 -21.36
CA GLY A 794 27.55 1.47 -20.28
C GLY A 794 26.56 2.62 -20.04
N TYR A 795 25.32 2.43 -20.51
CA TYR A 795 24.11 2.96 -19.87
C TYR A 795 24.08 2.59 -18.36
N PRO A 796 23.48 3.42 -17.49
CA PRO A 796 22.03 3.34 -17.17
C PRO A 796 21.43 4.75 -16.92
N GLY A 797 20.15 4.97 -16.56
CA GLY A 797 18.97 4.12 -16.34
C GLY A 797 17.90 4.95 -15.61
N GLY A 798 16.63 4.54 -15.62
CA GLY A 798 15.58 5.17 -14.81
C GLY A 798 15.50 4.59 -13.39
N THR A 799 15.00 5.37 -12.43
CA THR A 799 14.69 4.89 -11.06
C THR A 799 13.38 5.49 -10.54
N LEU A 800 12.56 4.66 -9.89
CA LEU A 800 11.32 5.04 -9.18
C LEU A 800 11.63 5.73 -7.82
N TYR A 801 10.61 5.98 -6.97
CA TYR A 801 10.73 6.71 -5.70
C TYR A 801 10.47 5.89 -4.43
N ALA A 802 10.97 6.40 -3.30
CA ALA A 802 11.20 5.65 -2.07
C ALA A 802 10.75 6.32 -0.76
N SER A 803 9.44 6.33 -0.45
CA SER A 803 8.95 6.89 0.82
C SER A 803 9.30 6.03 2.06
N VAL A 804 9.56 6.68 3.21
CA VAL A 804 10.05 6.06 4.46
C VAL A 804 9.01 6.17 5.60
N ASN A 805 9.08 5.28 6.61
CA ASN A 805 8.13 5.18 7.74
C ASN A 805 8.74 5.58 9.10
N PRO A 806 7.99 6.16 10.07
CA PRO A 806 7.88 7.62 10.21
C PRO A 806 8.08 8.07 11.67
N GLU A 807 8.98 7.41 12.40
CA GLU A 807 9.34 7.77 13.77
C GLU A 807 10.86 7.74 13.90
N TYR A 808 11.52 8.80 13.42
CA TYR A 808 12.74 9.33 14.02
C TYR A 808 12.73 10.84 13.82
N PHE A 809 12.64 11.56 14.94
CA PHE A 809 12.35 12.98 15.06
C PHE A 809 10.98 13.40 14.50
N SER A 810 10.19 14.08 15.35
CA SER A 810 9.04 14.84 14.88
C SER A 810 9.54 15.90 13.90
N ALA A 811 8.87 16.08 12.76
CA ALA A 811 9.21 17.11 11.76
C ALA A 811 9.02 18.56 12.25
N SER A 812 8.85 18.74 13.56
CA SER A 812 8.84 20.00 14.31
C SER A 812 10.17 20.35 14.98
N GLU A 813 11.14 19.42 15.04
CA GLU A 813 12.47 19.72 15.58
C GLU A 813 13.43 20.12 14.45
N MET A 814 13.78 21.40 14.43
CA MET A 814 14.81 21.94 13.54
C MET A 814 16.19 21.48 14.02
N TYR A 815 17.02 20.94 13.12
CA TYR A 815 18.39 20.50 13.43
C TYR A 815 19.13 21.57 14.25
N ILE A 816 19.54 21.21 15.47
CA ILE A 816 20.28 22.09 16.37
C ILE A 816 21.77 21.93 16.04
N PRO A 817 22.49 23.01 15.68
CA PRO A 817 23.93 22.96 15.46
C PRO A 817 24.65 22.44 16.71
N ASP A 818 25.46 21.40 16.53
CA ASP A 818 26.25 20.74 17.58
C ASP A 818 27.76 20.86 17.30
N GLU A 819 28.59 20.10 18.02
CA GLU A 819 30.05 20.12 17.86
C GLU A 819 30.55 19.73 16.45
N TRP A 820 29.68 19.22 15.59
CA TRP A 820 29.98 18.89 14.19
C TRP A 820 29.64 20.01 13.20
N GLU A 821 29.03 21.12 13.63
CA GLU A 821 28.75 22.26 12.76
C GLU A 821 30.05 22.93 12.30
N PHE A 822 30.29 22.99 11.00
CA PHE A 822 31.49 23.55 10.40
C PHE A 822 31.20 24.90 9.71
N PRO A 823 32.00 25.95 9.92
CA PRO A 823 31.77 27.26 9.29
C PRO A 823 31.82 27.19 7.75
N ARG A 824 30.76 27.65 7.09
CA ARG A 824 30.63 27.59 5.62
C ARG A 824 31.75 28.34 4.91
N GLU A 825 32.24 29.43 5.50
CA GLU A 825 33.28 30.31 4.97
C GLU A 825 34.65 29.62 4.87
N LYS A 826 34.81 28.47 5.54
CA LYS A 826 36.02 27.64 5.50
C LYS A 826 35.95 26.53 4.44
N ILE A 827 34.84 26.40 3.71
CA ILE A 827 34.67 25.43 2.63
C ILE A 827 34.78 26.13 1.27
N THR A 828 35.57 25.56 0.37
CA THR A 828 35.62 25.94 -1.04
C THR A 828 35.15 24.76 -1.89
N ILE A 829 34.12 24.95 -2.72
CA ILE A 829 33.65 23.96 -3.69
C ILE A 829 34.55 24.04 -4.94
N ILE A 830 35.03 22.91 -5.44
CA ILE A 830 35.92 22.84 -6.62
C ILE A 830 35.12 22.43 -7.87
N HIS A 831 34.59 21.21 -7.90
CA HIS A 831 33.86 20.65 -9.05
C HIS A 831 32.93 19.50 -8.64
N GLU A 832 32.01 19.13 -9.53
CA GLU A 832 31.06 18.03 -9.33
C GLU A 832 31.73 16.66 -9.48
N LEU A 833 31.50 15.76 -8.52
CA LEU A 833 31.97 14.37 -8.53
C LEU A 833 30.87 13.41 -9.02
N GLY A 834 29.60 13.70 -8.73
CA GLY A 834 28.46 12.89 -9.18
C GLY A 834 27.18 13.14 -8.39
N GLN A 835 26.06 12.67 -8.95
CA GLN A 835 24.73 12.80 -8.35
C GLN A 835 24.37 11.55 -7.53
N GLY A 836 24.05 11.75 -6.25
CA GLY A 836 23.56 10.72 -5.33
C GLY A 836 22.05 10.78 -5.09
N SER A 837 21.58 9.91 -4.20
CA SER A 837 20.16 9.72 -3.83
C SER A 837 19.44 10.98 -3.33
N PHE A 838 20.15 11.87 -2.62
CA PHE A 838 19.58 13.11 -2.05
C PHE A 838 19.94 14.39 -2.82
N GLY A 839 20.86 14.33 -3.80
CA GLY A 839 21.35 15.51 -4.53
C GLY A 839 22.79 15.36 -5.02
N MET A 840 23.50 16.46 -5.23
CA MET A 840 24.83 16.47 -5.85
C MET A 840 25.96 16.25 -4.83
N VAL A 841 27.07 15.66 -5.27
CA VAL A 841 28.32 15.53 -4.53
C VAL A 841 29.42 16.32 -5.24
N TYR A 842 30.13 17.16 -4.51
CA TYR A 842 31.25 17.97 -5.03
C TYR A 842 32.57 17.58 -4.36
N GLU A 843 33.69 17.73 -5.07
CA GLU A 843 35.00 17.86 -4.44
C GLU A 843 35.12 19.27 -3.88
N GLY A 844 35.66 19.40 -2.66
CA GLY A 844 35.99 20.69 -2.06
C GLY A 844 37.26 20.66 -1.24
N THR A 845 37.69 21.84 -0.79
CA THR A 845 38.67 21.97 0.30
C THR A 845 38.01 22.56 1.53
N ALA A 846 38.43 22.07 2.70
CA ALA A 846 37.97 22.55 4.01
C ALA A 846 39.17 22.92 4.88
N LYS A 847 39.19 24.16 5.38
CA LYS A 847 40.35 24.73 6.08
C LYS A 847 40.29 24.49 7.58
N GLY A 848 41.24 23.71 8.10
CA GLY A 848 41.33 23.35 9.53
C GLY A 848 40.19 22.47 10.03
N ILE A 849 39.66 21.57 9.18
CA ILE A 849 38.64 20.57 9.58
C ILE A 849 39.27 19.34 10.25
N VAL A 850 40.47 18.94 9.83
CA VAL A 850 41.32 17.95 10.50
C VAL A 850 42.34 18.70 11.35
N LYS A 851 42.55 18.27 12.60
CA LYS A 851 43.63 18.80 13.44
C LYS A 851 44.97 18.49 12.76
N ASP A 852 45.87 19.48 12.77
CA ASP A 852 47.21 19.44 12.16
C ASP A 852 47.26 19.57 10.61
N GLU A 853 46.12 19.73 9.92
CA GLU A 853 46.07 20.07 8.48
C GLU A 853 45.53 21.50 8.24
N MET A 854 46.25 22.31 7.46
CA MET A 854 45.76 23.67 7.10
C MET A 854 44.60 23.62 6.11
N GLU A 855 44.60 22.67 5.17
CA GLU A 855 43.59 22.51 4.13
C GLU A 855 43.47 21.03 3.75
N THR A 856 42.28 20.46 3.97
CA THR A 856 41.97 19.05 3.69
C THR A 856 41.05 18.95 2.47
N LYS A 857 41.29 17.99 1.58
CA LYS A 857 40.36 17.62 0.50
C LYS A 857 39.18 16.83 1.04
N VAL A 858 37.96 17.21 0.65
CA VAL A 858 36.71 16.66 1.20
C VAL A 858 35.69 16.39 0.10
N ALA A 859 34.80 15.41 0.34
CA ALA A 859 33.58 15.23 -0.42
C ALA A 859 32.43 16.00 0.24
N LEU A 860 31.69 16.78 -0.53
CA LEU A 860 30.59 17.63 -0.09
C LEU A 860 29.28 17.11 -0.68
N LYS A 861 28.52 16.30 0.07
CA LYS A 861 27.14 15.89 -0.31
C LYS A 861 26.22 17.07 -0.03
N THR A 862 25.29 17.37 -0.92
CA THR A 862 24.26 18.41 -0.75
C THR A 862 22.91 17.97 -1.28
N VAL A 863 21.83 18.56 -0.76
CA VAL A 863 20.49 18.45 -1.34
C VAL A 863 20.29 19.39 -2.52
N ASN A 864 19.35 19.05 -3.42
CA ASN A 864 18.89 19.91 -4.50
C ASN A 864 18.34 21.25 -3.95
N GLU A 865 18.55 22.37 -4.64
CA GLU A 865 18.07 23.70 -4.22
C GLU A 865 16.53 23.76 -4.07
N LEU A 866 15.80 22.91 -4.80
CA LEU A 866 14.35 22.78 -4.74
C LEU A 866 13.85 21.74 -3.73
N ALA A 867 14.74 21.11 -2.95
CA ALA A 867 14.38 20.05 -2.01
C ALA A 867 13.44 20.55 -0.90
N SER A 868 12.44 19.74 -0.57
CA SER A 868 11.50 20.03 0.51
C SER A 868 12.19 20.05 1.88
N MET A 869 11.58 20.75 2.84
CA MET A 869 12.04 20.74 4.24
C MET A 869 12.13 19.31 4.81
N ARG A 870 11.29 18.38 4.32
CA ARG A 870 11.33 16.97 4.70
C ARG A 870 12.60 16.28 4.18
N GLU A 871 12.91 16.42 2.90
CA GLU A 871 14.12 15.83 2.29
C GLU A 871 15.40 16.42 2.93
N ARG A 872 15.39 17.71 3.29
CA ARG A 872 16.49 18.33 4.06
C ARG A 872 16.64 17.74 5.48
N ILE A 873 15.54 17.42 6.16
CA ILE A 873 15.59 16.76 7.48
C ILE A 873 16.08 15.31 7.33
N GLU A 874 15.56 14.55 6.35
CA GLU A 874 15.99 13.18 6.07
C GLU A 874 17.50 13.12 5.71
N PHE A 875 18.01 14.11 4.98
CA PHE A 875 19.43 14.30 4.67
C PHE A 875 20.31 14.63 5.91
N LEU A 876 19.87 15.52 6.79
CA LEU A 876 20.61 15.83 8.03
C LEU A 876 20.52 14.70 9.07
N ASN A 877 19.47 13.88 9.02
CA ASN A 877 19.37 12.64 9.79
C ASN A 877 20.40 11.61 9.34
N GLU A 878 20.65 11.45 8.03
CA GLU A 878 21.73 10.58 7.52
C GLU A 878 23.09 10.98 8.12
N ALA A 879 23.42 12.27 8.08
CA ALA A 879 24.64 12.80 8.70
C ALA A 879 24.70 12.54 10.21
N SER A 880 23.56 12.62 10.89
CA SER A 880 23.47 12.37 12.34
C SER A 880 23.73 10.91 12.71
N VAL A 881 23.36 9.95 11.86
CA VAL A 881 23.74 8.53 12.01
C VAL A 881 25.27 8.36 11.86
N MET A 882 25.87 9.02 10.87
CA MET A 882 27.32 8.92 10.61
C MET A 882 28.20 9.42 11.77
N LYS A 883 27.71 10.36 12.62
CA LYS A 883 28.44 10.85 13.82
C LYS A 883 28.82 9.73 14.80
N ALA A 884 28.08 8.63 14.82
CA ALA A 884 28.32 7.48 15.71
C ALA A 884 29.47 6.55 15.25
N PHE A 885 29.98 6.71 14.01
CA PHE A 885 30.92 5.77 13.40
C PHE A 885 32.36 6.29 13.40
N LYS A 886 33.26 5.46 13.93
CA LYS A 886 34.71 5.69 13.99
C LYS A 886 35.44 4.37 13.70
N CYS A 887 35.47 4.00 12.42
CA CYS A 887 36.12 2.79 11.90
C CYS A 887 36.91 3.15 10.64
N HIS A 888 37.97 2.41 10.31
CA HIS A 888 38.81 2.67 9.14
C HIS A 888 38.09 2.32 7.82
N HIS A 889 37.34 1.21 7.80
CA HIS A 889 36.61 0.71 6.63
C HIS A 889 35.16 1.22 6.54
N VAL A 890 34.87 2.37 7.16
CA VAL A 890 33.58 3.09 7.05
C VAL A 890 33.91 4.53 6.68
N VAL A 891 33.21 5.09 5.69
CA VAL A 891 33.44 6.47 5.22
C VAL A 891 33.18 7.46 6.37
N ARG A 892 34.23 8.20 6.73
CA ARG A 892 34.24 9.10 7.88
C ARG A 892 33.56 10.43 7.57
N LEU A 893 32.57 10.79 8.41
CA LEU A 893 32.06 12.16 8.52
C LEU A 893 33.14 13.07 9.11
N LEU A 894 33.33 14.25 8.52
CA LEU A 894 34.27 15.28 8.96
C LEU A 894 33.55 16.50 9.56
N GLY A 895 32.34 16.81 9.09
CA GLY A 895 31.54 17.93 9.59
C GLY A 895 30.19 18.06 8.87
N VAL A 896 29.33 18.93 9.39
CA VAL A 896 28.00 19.26 8.85
C VAL A 896 27.89 20.76 8.71
N VAL A 897 27.26 21.26 7.65
CA VAL A 897 26.91 22.68 7.50
C VAL A 897 25.39 22.76 7.39
N SER A 898 24.73 22.89 8.53
CA SER A 898 23.28 23.02 8.60
C SER A 898 22.82 24.45 8.31
N GLN A 899 23.67 25.44 8.60
CA GLN A 899 23.36 26.86 8.40
C GLN A 899 23.56 27.32 6.95
N GLY A 900 22.62 28.12 6.45
CA GLY A 900 22.55 28.55 5.04
C GLY A 900 21.86 27.54 4.11
N GLN A 901 21.92 27.83 2.80
CA GLN A 901 21.43 26.97 1.72
C GLN A 901 22.52 26.90 0.62
N PRO A 902 22.71 25.74 -0.03
CA PRO A 902 22.16 24.45 0.33
C PRO A 902 22.93 23.83 1.53
N ALA A 903 22.31 22.94 2.30
CA ALA A 903 22.95 22.27 3.44
C ALA A 903 24.00 21.26 2.97
N LEU A 904 25.15 21.19 3.66
CA LEU A 904 26.29 20.34 3.26
C LEU A 904 26.61 19.28 4.31
N VAL A 905 26.98 18.08 3.85
CA VAL A 905 27.57 17.01 4.66
C VAL A 905 28.97 16.75 4.16
N VAL A 906 29.96 16.96 5.03
CA VAL A 906 31.39 16.96 4.71
C VAL A 906 31.99 15.62 5.11
N MET A 907 32.51 14.88 4.13
CA MET A 907 33.04 13.52 4.30
C MET A 907 34.48 13.44 3.78
N GLU A 908 35.20 12.37 4.15
CA GLU A 908 36.50 12.09 3.53
C GLU A 908 36.36 11.83 2.00
N LEU A 909 37.34 12.30 1.23
CA LEU A 909 37.31 12.20 -0.23
C LEU A 909 37.76 10.80 -0.70
N MET A 910 36.85 10.07 -1.33
CA MET A 910 37.11 8.74 -1.90
C MET A 910 37.49 8.88 -3.38
N THR A 911 38.77 9.12 -3.65
CA THR A 911 39.28 9.60 -4.95
C THR A 911 39.11 8.63 -6.12
N ARG A 912 38.76 7.35 -5.88
CA ARG A 912 38.51 6.36 -6.93
C ARG A 912 37.02 6.06 -7.15
N GLY A 913 36.12 6.81 -6.50
CA GLY A 913 34.68 6.67 -6.64
C GLY A 913 34.11 5.44 -5.93
N ASP A 914 32.99 4.93 -6.43
CA ASP A 914 32.37 3.69 -5.93
C ASP A 914 33.04 2.44 -6.51
N LEU A 915 32.98 1.34 -5.74
CA LEU A 915 33.59 0.07 -6.06
C LEU A 915 33.01 -0.55 -7.34
N LYS A 916 31.73 -0.34 -7.65
CA LYS A 916 31.12 -0.83 -8.91
C LYS A 916 31.71 -0.10 -10.13
N SER A 917 31.88 1.22 -10.06
CA SER A 917 32.54 1.99 -11.13
C SER A 917 34.01 1.61 -11.27
N TYR A 918 34.71 1.43 -10.15
CA TYR A 918 36.10 0.96 -10.13
C TYR A 918 36.24 -0.44 -10.75
N LEU A 919 35.45 -1.42 -10.33
CA LEU A 919 35.44 -2.78 -10.89
C LEU A 919 35.15 -2.79 -12.40
N ARG A 920 34.18 -1.99 -12.86
CA ARG A 920 33.89 -1.84 -14.29
C ARG A 920 35.03 -1.22 -15.08
N SER A 921 35.84 -0.36 -14.47
CA SER A 921 37.04 0.18 -15.12
C SER A 921 38.13 -0.87 -15.35
N LEU A 922 38.13 -1.99 -14.60
CA LEU A 922 39.10 -3.07 -14.73
C LEU A 922 38.73 -4.13 -15.79
N ARG A 923 37.60 -3.97 -16.50
CA ARG A 923 37.20 -4.94 -17.53
C ARG A 923 38.20 -4.93 -18.71
N PRO A 924 38.47 -6.08 -19.36
CA PRO A 924 39.37 -6.13 -20.53
C PRO A 924 38.87 -5.28 -21.70
N ASP A 925 37.55 -5.07 -21.76
CA ASP A 925 36.84 -4.23 -22.70
C ASP A 925 36.45 -2.86 -22.08
N ALA A 926 37.19 -2.34 -21.08
CA ALA A 926 37.02 -0.99 -20.49
C ALA A 926 37.98 0.12 -21.04
N GLU A 927 37.42 1.29 -21.38
CA GLU A 927 38.11 2.41 -22.08
C GLU A 927 38.91 3.25 -21.09
N ASN A 928 38.25 3.58 -19.98
CA ASN A 928 38.88 4.19 -18.81
C ASN A 928 39.73 3.18 -18.01
N ASN A 929 40.01 2.00 -18.57
CA ASN A 929 40.91 1.03 -17.95
C ASN A 929 42.33 1.62 -17.96
N PRO A 930 42.99 1.77 -16.80
CA PRO A 930 44.36 2.25 -16.71
C PRO A 930 45.43 1.26 -17.26
N GLY A 931 45.02 0.23 -18.02
CA GLY A 931 45.88 -0.86 -18.46
C GLY A 931 46.11 -1.92 -17.38
N LEU A 932 45.26 -1.96 -16.35
CA LEU A 932 45.34 -2.94 -15.27
C LEU A 932 44.58 -4.22 -15.66
N PRO A 933 45.12 -5.41 -15.32
CA PRO A 933 44.38 -6.66 -15.47
C PRO A 933 43.20 -6.72 -14.48
N PRO A 934 42.23 -7.63 -14.70
CA PRO A 934 41.25 -7.99 -13.69
C PRO A 934 41.90 -8.30 -12.33
N PRO A 935 41.25 -7.98 -11.20
CA PRO A 935 41.82 -8.16 -9.88
C PRO A 935 42.11 -9.64 -9.62
N SER A 936 43.31 -9.93 -9.12
CA SER A 936 43.66 -11.29 -8.67
C SER A 936 42.75 -11.75 -7.53
N LEU A 937 42.65 -13.06 -7.30
CA LEU A 937 41.91 -13.63 -6.16
C LEU A 937 42.27 -12.94 -4.83
N LYS A 938 43.57 -12.68 -4.61
CA LYS A 938 44.04 -11.98 -3.41
C LYS A 938 43.50 -10.55 -3.30
N ALA A 939 43.40 -9.83 -4.41
CA ALA A 939 42.80 -8.49 -4.43
C ALA A 939 41.27 -8.55 -4.24
N MET A 940 40.59 -9.55 -4.82
CA MET A 940 39.15 -9.77 -4.57
C MET A 940 38.87 -10.06 -3.08
N ILE A 941 39.68 -10.90 -2.45
CA ILE A 941 39.56 -11.23 -1.02
C ILE A 941 39.96 -10.05 -0.13
N GLN A 942 40.94 -9.23 -0.53
CA GLN A 942 41.27 -7.99 0.18
C GLN A 942 40.08 -7.02 0.21
N MET A 943 39.45 -6.76 -0.94
CA MET A 943 38.24 -5.92 -1.02
C MET A 943 37.08 -6.51 -0.21
N ALA A 944 36.88 -7.83 -0.27
CA ALA A 944 35.86 -8.52 0.53
C ALA A 944 36.11 -8.40 2.04
N GLY A 945 37.36 -8.52 2.49
CA GLY A 945 37.75 -8.38 3.89
C GLY A 945 37.57 -6.96 4.43
N GLU A 946 37.88 -5.95 3.63
CA GLU A 946 37.67 -4.53 3.98
C GLU A 946 36.18 -4.21 4.16
N ILE A 947 35.33 -4.67 3.24
CA ILE A 947 33.87 -4.59 3.34
C ILE A 947 33.37 -5.34 4.58
N ALA A 948 33.83 -6.57 4.80
CA ALA A 948 33.43 -7.39 5.94
C ALA A 948 33.84 -6.77 7.28
N ASP A 949 35.00 -6.11 7.39
CA ASP A 949 35.45 -5.43 8.61
C ASP A 949 34.59 -4.20 8.95
N GLY A 950 34.25 -3.40 7.93
CA GLY A 950 33.29 -2.31 8.06
C GLY A 950 31.91 -2.80 8.53
N MET A 951 31.41 -3.88 7.94
CA MET A 951 30.14 -4.49 8.33
C MET A 951 30.17 -5.18 9.71
N ALA A 952 31.30 -5.79 10.10
CA ALA A 952 31.51 -6.31 11.44
C ALA A 952 31.49 -5.18 12.49
N TYR A 953 32.07 -4.02 12.18
CA TYR A 953 31.99 -2.83 13.03
C TYR A 953 30.55 -2.32 13.18
N LEU A 954 29.80 -2.19 12.07
CA LEU A 954 28.40 -1.75 12.11
C LEU A 954 27.51 -2.73 12.91
N SER A 955 27.68 -4.04 12.68
CA SER A 955 26.99 -5.09 13.43
C SER A 955 27.32 -5.04 14.93
N ALA A 956 28.60 -4.85 15.29
CA ALA A 956 29.02 -4.67 16.68
C ALA A 956 28.48 -3.38 17.31
N LYS A 957 28.24 -2.34 16.51
CA LYS A 957 27.55 -1.10 16.88
C LYS A 957 26.02 -1.20 16.88
N LYS A 958 25.46 -2.37 16.58
CA LYS A 958 24.02 -2.66 16.54
C LYS A 958 23.28 -1.91 15.43
N PHE A 959 23.93 -1.71 14.28
CA PHE A 959 23.32 -1.18 13.07
C PHE A 959 23.17 -2.24 11.98
N VAL A 960 22.13 -2.10 11.16
CA VAL A 960 21.90 -2.86 9.92
C VAL A 960 21.90 -1.87 8.76
N HIS A 961 22.67 -2.15 7.71
CA HIS A 961 22.88 -1.25 6.57
C HIS A 961 21.70 -1.24 5.59
N ARG A 962 21.08 -2.41 5.35
CA ARG A 962 19.88 -2.62 4.51
C ARG A 962 20.03 -2.35 3.02
N ASP A 963 21.12 -1.72 2.57
CA ASP A 963 21.48 -1.53 1.16
C ASP A 963 22.98 -1.75 0.91
N LEU A 964 23.53 -2.87 1.39
CA LEU A 964 24.91 -3.24 1.10
C LEU A 964 25.03 -3.74 -0.36
N ALA A 965 25.71 -2.95 -1.20
CA ALA A 965 25.93 -3.22 -2.61
C ALA A 965 27.27 -2.61 -3.07
N ALA A 966 27.88 -3.09 -4.16
CA ALA A 966 29.16 -2.55 -4.63
C ALA A 966 29.11 -1.05 -5.02
N ARG A 967 27.93 -0.53 -5.35
CA ARG A 967 27.70 0.92 -5.57
C ARG A 967 27.75 1.78 -4.31
N ASN A 968 27.58 1.18 -3.13
CA ASN A 968 27.59 1.84 -1.83
C ASN A 968 28.90 1.55 -1.06
N CYS A 969 29.83 0.82 -1.67
CA CYS A 969 31.21 0.71 -1.21
C CYS A 969 32.07 1.72 -1.99
N MET A 970 32.91 2.48 -1.30
CA MET A 970 33.74 3.54 -1.87
C MET A 970 35.22 3.15 -1.84
N VAL A 971 36.02 3.61 -2.80
CA VAL A 971 37.44 3.24 -2.94
C VAL A 971 38.33 4.48 -2.75
N SER A 972 39.28 4.42 -1.81
CA SER A 972 40.21 5.52 -1.52
C SER A 972 41.47 5.47 -2.41
N GLU A 973 42.34 6.48 -2.28
CA GLU A 973 43.52 6.65 -3.11
C GLU A 973 44.49 5.44 -3.02
N ASP A 974 44.63 4.88 -1.83
CA ASP A 974 45.41 3.69 -1.48
C ASP A 974 44.74 2.35 -1.86
N PHE A 975 43.61 2.40 -2.56
CA PHE A 975 42.76 1.26 -2.96
C PHE A 975 41.98 0.57 -1.83
N THR A 976 42.02 1.10 -0.61
CA THR A 976 41.20 0.58 0.51
C THR A 976 39.70 0.81 0.22
N VAL A 977 38.88 -0.22 0.42
CA VAL A 977 37.43 -0.16 0.29
C VAL A 977 36.78 0.22 1.62
N LYS A 978 35.79 1.11 1.59
CA LYS A 978 35.01 1.55 2.76
C LYS A 978 33.52 1.52 2.50
N ILE A 979 32.73 1.21 3.53
CA ILE A 979 31.26 1.27 3.48
C ILE A 979 30.78 2.72 3.48
N GLY A 980 29.85 3.07 2.59
CA GLY A 980 29.23 4.40 2.44
C GLY A 980 27.71 4.35 2.15
N ASP A 981 27.12 5.53 1.90
CA ASP A 981 25.68 5.81 1.72
C ASP A 981 24.76 5.19 2.81
N PHE A 982 24.57 5.93 3.90
CA PHE A 982 23.88 5.43 5.11
C PHE A 982 22.37 5.70 5.10
N GLY A 983 21.80 6.21 4.01
CA GLY A 983 20.40 6.65 3.90
C GLY A 983 19.31 5.59 4.21
N MET A 984 19.68 4.31 4.32
CA MET A 984 18.77 3.21 4.70
C MET A 984 19.14 2.51 6.04
N THR A 985 20.18 2.98 6.74
CA THR A 985 20.73 2.35 7.95
C THR A 985 19.89 2.67 9.20
N ARG A 986 19.73 1.71 10.14
CA ARG A 986 18.98 1.88 11.41
C ARG A 986 19.53 1.04 12.58
N ASP A 987 19.16 1.41 13.80
CA ASP A 987 19.45 0.66 15.04
C ASP A 987 18.63 -0.66 15.09
N ILE A 988 19.15 -1.65 15.81
CA ILE A 988 18.53 -2.96 16.06
C ILE A 988 17.53 -2.92 17.23
N TYR A 989 17.63 -1.95 18.14
CA TYR A 989 16.74 -1.84 19.31
C TYR A 989 15.40 -1.12 19.03
N GLU A 990 15.20 -0.63 17.81
CA GLU A 990 13.92 -0.11 17.31
C GLU A 990 12.97 -1.25 16.89
N THR A 991 12.33 -1.91 17.85
CA THR A 991 11.60 -3.16 17.65
C THR A 991 10.53 -3.14 16.54
N ASP A 992 10.69 -4.06 15.59
CA ASP A 992 9.67 -4.68 14.71
C ASP A 992 8.86 -3.76 13.74
N TYR A 993 9.47 -3.39 12.60
CA TYR A 993 8.79 -2.67 11.51
C TYR A 993 8.83 -3.36 10.13
N TYR A 994 7.67 -3.88 9.71
CA TYR A 994 7.31 -4.19 8.32
C TYR A 994 6.48 -3.05 7.71
N ARG A 995 6.66 -2.77 6.41
CA ARG A 995 5.65 -2.06 5.59
C ARG A 995 5.66 -2.49 4.11
N LYS A 996 4.81 -3.45 3.78
CA LYS A 996 4.23 -3.59 2.43
C LYS A 996 2.99 -2.69 2.36
N GLY A 997 3.05 -1.63 1.56
CA GLY A 997 1.96 -0.64 1.44
C GLY A 997 2.46 0.80 1.26
N GLY A 998 2.89 1.12 0.03
CA GLY A 998 3.08 2.50 -0.44
C GLY A 998 4.34 3.23 0.00
N LYS A 999 5.44 2.51 0.30
CA LYS A 999 6.69 3.09 0.84
C LYS A 999 7.95 2.33 0.40
N GLY A 1000 8.87 3.01 -0.31
CA GLY A 1000 10.25 2.58 -0.59
C GLY A 1000 10.54 1.98 -1.98
N LEU A 1001 11.50 2.56 -2.74
CA LEU A 1001 12.41 1.77 -3.55
C LEU A 1001 13.14 0.87 -2.56
N LEU A 1002 13.15 -0.42 -2.85
CA LEU A 1002 13.95 -1.38 -2.09
C LEU A 1002 14.99 -1.97 -3.06
N PRO A 1003 16.21 -2.26 -2.60
CA PRO A 1003 17.30 -2.78 -3.43
C PRO A 1003 17.11 -4.29 -3.68
N VAL A 1004 15.98 -4.69 -4.25
CA VAL A 1004 15.47 -6.08 -4.33
C VAL A 1004 16.52 -7.12 -4.71
N ARG A 1005 17.42 -6.80 -5.66
CA ARG A 1005 18.49 -7.70 -6.14
C ARG A 1005 19.58 -8.02 -5.13
N TRP A 1006 19.72 -7.24 -4.07
CA TRP A 1006 20.67 -7.47 -2.98
C TRP A 1006 19.97 -8.00 -1.72
N MET A 1007 18.64 -7.96 -1.65
CA MET A 1007 17.90 -8.31 -0.44
C MET A 1007 17.80 -9.81 -0.19
N SER A 1008 17.77 -10.17 1.10
CA SER A 1008 17.55 -11.53 1.57
C SER A 1008 16.09 -12.00 1.41
N PRO A 1009 15.84 -13.33 1.38
CA PRO A 1009 14.48 -13.89 1.35
C PRO A 1009 13.60 -13.39 2.50
N GLU A 1010 14.12 -13.30 3.73
CA GLU A 1010 13.36 -12.82 4.89
C GLU A 1010 13.09 -11.30 4.84
N SER A 1011 14.00 -10.52 4.24
CA SER A 1011 13.78 -9.08 4.01
C SER A 1011 12.73 -8.82 2.92
N LEU A 1012 12.65 -9.69 1.91
CA LEU A 1012 11.64 -9.58 0.85
C LEU A 1012 10.27 -10.09 1.30
N LYS A 1013 10.23 -11.22 2.01
CA LYS A 1013 8.99 -11.93 2.39
C LYS A 1013 8.33 -11.33 3.61
N ASP A 1014 9.10 -11.16 4.68
CA ASP A 1014 8.61 -10.81 6.02
C ASP A 1014 9.00 -9.37 6.42
N GLY A 1015 9.80 -8.68 5.59
CA GLY A 1015 10.31 -7.32 5.85
C GLY A 1015 11.35 -7.26 6.97
N ILE A 1016 11.98 -8.38 7.29
CA ILE A 1016 12.92 -8.51 8.42
C ILE A 1016 14.32 -8.10 7.95
N PHE A 1017 14.93 -7.16 8.67
CA PHE A 1017 16.29 -6.67 8.42
C PHE A 1017 17.17 -6.93 9.65
N THR A 1018 18.25 -7.67 9.45
CA THR A 1018 19.20 -8.13 10.49
C THR A 1018 20.64 -8.08 9.96
N PRO A 1019 21.66 -8.21 10.81
CA PRO A 1019 23.03 -8.43 10.33
C PRO A 1019 23.14 -9.65 9.39
N GLN A 1020 22.33 -10.69 9.59
CA GLN A 1020 22.27 -11.87 8.72
C GLN A 1020 21.63 -11.59 7.35
N SER A 1021 20.72 -10.61 7.24
CA SER A 1021 20.25 -10.14 5.93
C SER A 1021 21.32 -9.32 5.20
N ASP A 1022 22.12 -8.52 5.92
CA ASP A 1022 23.27 -7.84 5.30
C ASP A 1022 24.36 -8.83 4.84
N VAL A 1023 24.53 -9.98 5.50
CA VAL A 1023 25.42 -11.07 5.03
C VAL A 1023 24.95 -11.66 3.70
N TRP A 1024 23.65 -11.77 3.47
CA TRP A 1024 23.12 -12.18 2.15
C TRP A 1024 23.47 -11.15 1.07
N SER A 1025 23.26 -9.87 1.36
CA SER A 1025 23.65 -8.75 0.50
C SER A 1025 25.15 -8.75 0.21
N PHE A 1026 25.99 -9.03 1.22
CA PHE A 1026 27.42 -9.22 1.06
C PHE A 1026 27.77 -10.35 0.10
N GLY A 1027 27.05 -11.48 0.14
CA GLY A 1027 27.19 -12.54 -0.88
C GLY A 1027 26.94 -12.03 -2.31
N VAL A 1028 25.97 -11.15 -2.50
CA VAL A 1028 25.73 -10.47 -3.79
C VAL A 1028 26.87 -9.52 -4.14
N VAL A 1029 27.46 -8.82 -3.17
CA VAL A 1029 28.66 -7.99 -3.40
C VAL A 1029 29.89 -8.82 -3.79
N LEU A 1030 30.09 -10.01 -3.21
CA LEU A 1030 31.13 -10.94 -3.66
C LEU A 1030 30.93 -11.36 -5.12
N TRP A 1031 29.67 -11.59 -5.53
CA TRP A 1031 29.31 -11.87 -6.92
C TRP A 1031 29.56 -10.66 -7.84
N GLU A 1032 29.25 -9.43 -7.39
CA GLU A 1032 29.63 -8.20 -8.10
C GLU A 1032 31.17 -8.07 -8.23
N ILE A 1033 31.95 -8.39 -7.20
CA ILE A 1033 33.43 -8.38 -7.27
C ILE A 1033 33.94 -9.41 -8.30
N ALA A 1034 33.39 -10.63 -8.29
CA ALA A 1034 33.78 -11.69 -9.22
C ALA A 1034 33.46 -11.37 -10.69
N THR A 1035 32.36 -10.65 -10.95
CA THR A 1035 31.87 -10.31 -12.31
C THR A 1035 32.30 -8.93 -12.80
N LEU A 1036 33.19 -8.23 -12.08
CA LEU A 1036 33.55 -6.84 -12.39
C LEU A 1036 32.31 -5.92 -12.48
N ALA A 1037 31.41 -6.10 -11.50
CA ALA A 1037 30.12 -5.48 -11.29
C ALA A 1037 29.16 -5.56 -12.50
N GLU A 1038 28.89 -6.79 -12.95
CA GLU A 1038 27.68 -7.10 -13.74
C GLU A 1038 26.40 -6.82 -12.93
N GLN A 1039 25.25 -6.86 -13.58
CA GLN A 1039 23.98 -6.71 -12.88
C GLN A 1039 23.57 -8.05 -12.26
N PRO A 1040 23.37 -8.15 -10.94
CA PRO A 1040 22.85 -9.37 -10.34
C PRO A 1040 21.49 -9.75 -10.94
N TYR A 1041 21.31 -11.02 -11.29
CA TYR A 1041 20.13 -11.56 -11.98
C TYR A 1041 19.86 -10.86 -13.32
N GLN A 1042 20.90 -10.74 -14.15
CA GLN A 1042 20.79 -10.17 -15.50
C GLN A 1042 19.75 -10.91 -16.34
N GLY A 1043 18.91 -10.17 -17.07
CA GLY A 1043 17.80 -10.72 -17.86
C GLY A 1043 16.47 -10.87 -17.12
N MET A 1044 16.45 -10.80 -15.78
CA MET A 1044 15.21 -10.80 -14.97
C MET A 1044 14.78 -9.37 -14.60
N SER A 1045 13.47 -9.11 -14.52
CA SER A 1045 12.90 -7.88 -13.93
C SER A 1045 13.05 -7.87 -12.40
N ASN A 1046 12.82 -6.73 -11.74
CA ASN A 1046 12.94 -6.67 -10.27
C ASN A 1046 11.85 -7.52 -9.57
N GLU A 1047 10.67 -7.63 -10.18
CA GLU A 1047 9.55 -8.45 -9.73
C GLU A 1047 9.86 -9.94 -9.91
N GLN A 1048 10.47 -10.32 -11.03
CA GLN A 1048 10.94 -11.69 -11.27
C GLN A 1048 12.02 -12.09 -10.26
N VAL A 1049 12.97 -11.20 -9.94
CA VAL A 1049 13.99 -11.45 -8.90
C VAL A 1049 13.36 -11.60 -7.51
N LEU A 1050 12.36 -10.77 -7.19
CA LEU A 1050 11.62 -10.87 -5.92
C LEU A 1050 10.99 -12.26 -5.78
N HIS A 1051 10.31 -12.77 -6.81
CA HIS A 1051 9.74 -14.12 -6.80
C HIS A 1051 10.81 -15.20 -6.76
N PHE A 1052 11.84 -15.12 -7.61
CA PHE A 1052 12.92 -16.10 -7.68
C PHE A 1052 13.62 -16.28 -6.33
N VAL A 1053 13.95 -15.19 -5.62
CA VAL A 1053 14.60 -15.26 -4.30
C VAL A 1053 13.63 -15.71 -3.20
N MET A 1054 12.35 -15.34 -3.26
CA MET A 1054 11.32 -15.88 -2.35
C MET A 1054 11.13 -17.40 -2.48
N ASP A 1055 11.30 -17.93 -3.69
CA ASP A 1055 11.20 -19.36 -4.01
C ASP A 1055 12.52 -20.13 -3.74
N ASN A 1056 13.44 -19.54 -2.96
CA ASN A 1056 14.76 -20.06 -2.58
C ASN A 1056 15.81 -20.09 -3.71
N GLY A 1057 15.60 -19.31 -4.77
CA GLY A 1057 16.60 -19.09 -5.81
C GLY A 1057 17.81 -18.29 -5.30
N VAL A 1058 18.97 -18.55 -5.90
CA VAL A 1058 20.26 -17.87 -5.64
C VAL A 1058 20.98 -17.60 -6.96
N LEU A 1059 21.95 -16.69 -6.96
CA LEU A 1059 22.77 -16.41 -8.16
C LEU A 1059 23.62 -17.61 -8.55
N GLU A 1060 23.74 -17.83 -9.86
CA GLU A 1060 24.63 -18.85 -10.42
C GLU A 1060 26.11 -18.45 -10.25
N LYS A 1061 26.99 -19.45 -10.23
CA LYS A 1061 28.44 -19.26 -10.14
C LYS A 1061 28.95 -18.52 -11.40
N PRO A 1062 29.63 -17.37 -11.27
CA PRO A 1062 30.16 -16.67 -12.44
C PRO A 1062 31.20 -17.48 -13.21
N GLU A 1063 31.29 -17.23 -14.52
CA GLU A 1063 32.37 -17.75 -15.35
C GLU A 1063 33.74 -17.30 -14.81
N ASN A 1064 34.70 -18.23 -14.77
CA ASN A 1064 36.05 -18.01 -14.21
C ASN A 1064 36.10 -17.57 -12.73
N CYS A 1065 35.00 -17.70 -11.95
CA CYS A 1065 34.99 -17.40 -10.52
C CYS A 1065 35.91 -18.36 -9.72
N PRO A 1066 36.88 -17.84 -8.93
CA PRO A 1066 37.73 -18.66 -8.08
C PRO A 1066 36.94 -19.41 -6.99
N GLU A 1067 37.27 -20.69 -6.73
CA GLU A 1067 36.47 -21.54 -5.85
C GLU A 1067 36.32 -20.98 -4.44
N ARG A 1068 37.41 -20.45 -3.84
CA ARG A 1068 37.39 -19.84 -2.50
C ARG A 1068 36.38 -18.69 -2.37
N LEU A 1069 36.21 -17.90 -3.44
CA LEU A 1069 35.23 -16.81 -3.45
C LEU A 1069 33.79 -17.34 -3.63
N HIS A 1070 33.62 -18.40 -4.42
CA HIS A 1070 32.32 -19.08 -4.57
C HIS A 1070 31.87 -19.83 -3.30
N GLU A 1071 32.80 -20.41 -2.53
CA GLU A 1071 32.53 -20.99 -1.20
C GLU A 1071 31.95 -19.94 -0.25
N LEU A 1072 32.60 -18.76 -0.16
CA LEU A 1072 32.11 -17.64 0.65
C LEU A 1072 30.71 -17.18 0.21
N MET A 1073 30.46 -17.04 -1.10
CA MET A 1073 29.11 -16.74 -1.62
C MET A 1073 28.07 -17.79 -1.17
N ARG A 1074 28.41 -19.09 -1.26
CA ARG A 1074 27.51 -20.19 -0.87
C ARG A 1074 27.23 -20.21 0.63
N TRP A 1075 28.17 -19.79 1.47
CA TRP A 1075 27.93 -19.61 2.91
C TRP A 1075 27.04 -18.39 3.20
N CYS A 1076 27.20 -17.29 2.45
CA CYS A 1076 26.35 -16.11 2.58
C CYS A 1076 24.90 -16.34 2.14
N TRP A 1077 24.66 -17.19 1.14
CA TRP A 1077 23.31 -17.49 0.62
C TRP A 1077 22.63 -18.73 1.24
N GLN A 1078 22.95 -19.08 2.49
CA GLN A 1078 22.14 -20.04 3.22
C GLN A 1078 20.72 -19.50 3.43
N GLN A 1079 19.70 -20.29 3.08
CA GLN A 1079 18.30 -19.84 3.12
C GLN A 1079 17.84 -19.49 4.55
N ASN A 1080 18.25 -20.28 5.54
CA ASN A 1080 18.03 -19.97 6.94
C ASN A 1080 19.06 -18.91 7.42
N PRO A 1081 18.63 -17.72 7.90
CA PRO A 1081 19.55 -16.67 8.33
C PRO A 1081 20.51 -17.11 9.45
N ARG A 1082 20.08 -18.05 10.30
CA ARG A 1082 20.91 -18.60 11.41
C ARG A 1082 22.03 -19.53 10.95
N GLN A 1083 22.03 -19.94 9.67
CA GLN A 1083 23.08 -20.77 9.07
C GLN A 1083 24.08 -19.95 8.25
N ARG A 1084 23.83 -18.65 8.05
CA ARG A 1084 24.79 -17.73 7.41
C ARG A 1084 25.89 -17.37 8.43
N PRO A 1085 27.17 -17.31 8.03
CA PRO A 1085 28.24 -16.87 8.91
C PRO A 1085 28.07 -15.39 9.28
N THR A 1086 28.58 -15.00 10.45
CA THR A 1086 28.76 -13.61 10.83
C THR A 1086 29.94 -12.99 10.09
N PHE A 1087 29.96 -11.66 9.96
CA PHE A 1087 31.10 -10.95 9.37
C PHE A 1087 32.43 -11.22 10.11
N LEU A 1088 32.40 -11.54 11.41
CA LEU A 1088 33.60 -11.92 12.15
C LEU A 1088 34.14 -13.30 11.73
N GLU A 1089 33.27 -14.28 11.48
CA GLU A 1089 33.66 -15.61 11.00
C GLU A 1089 34.19 -15.53 9.55
N ILE A 1090 33.58 -14.70 8.69
CA ILE A 1090 34.08 -14.41 7.33
C ILE A 1090 35.51 -13.81 7.37
N LEU A 1091 35.78 -12.92 8.33
CA LEU A 1091 37.10 -12.31 8.51
C LEU A 1091 38.14 -13.27 9.08
N GLU A 1092 37.73 -14.20 9.93
CA GLU A 1092 38.60 -15.27 10.44
C GLU A 1092 39.01 -16.24 9.33
N GLU A 1093 38.07 -16.61 8.46
CA GLU A 1093 38.30 -17.49 7.29
C GLU A 1093 39.17 -16.86 6.19
N THR A 1094 39.17 -15.53 6.05
CA THR A 1094 39.96 -14.81 5.02
C THR A 1094 41.29 -14.23 5.56
N ARG A 1095 41.55 -14.37 6.87
CA ARG A 1095 42.62 -13.65 7.60
C ARG A 1095 44.04 -13.84 7.07
N ASP A 1096 44.33 -15.00 6.49
CA ASP A 1096 45.65 -15.45 6.07
C ASP A 1096 45.98 -15.00 4.62
N GLU A 1097 44.95 -14.58 3.88
CA GLU A 1097 45.07 -14.05 2.51
C GLU A 1097 45.18 -12.51 2.47
N MET A 1098 44.77 -11.82 3.54
CA MET A 1098 44.76 -10.35 3.64
C MET A 1098 46.15 -9.72 3.84
N HIS A 1099 46.33 -8.49 3.34
CA HIS A 1099 47.58 -7.74 3.40
C HIS A 1099 47.94 -7.24 4.80
N HIS A 1100 49.24 -7.00 5.05
CA HIS A 1100 49.72 -6.52 6.37
C HIS A 1100 49.09 -5.19 6.80
N ASN A 1101 48.81 -4.27 5.86
CA ASN A 1101 48.21 -2.97 6.15
C ASN A 1101 46.81 -3.10 6.76
N PHE A 1102 46.02 -4.10 6.32
CA PHE A 1102 44.72 -4.40 6.90
C PHE A 1102 44.80 -4.65 8.41
N ARG A 1103 45.86 -5.32 8.90
CA ARG A 1103 46.08 -5.60 10.33
C ARG A 1103 46.34 -4.36 11.18
N LEU A 1104 46.71 -3.24 10.56
CA LEU A 1104 47.00 -1.97 11.24
C LEU A 1104 45.74 -1.11 11.42
N GLY A 1105 44.80 -1.15 10.45
CA GLY A 1105 43.58 -0.32 10.46
C GLY A 1105 42.26 -1.04 10.84
N SER A 1106 42.21 -2.38 10.74
CA SER A 1106 40.95 -3.13 10.90
C SER A 1106 40.39 -3.18 12.33
N PHE A 1107 39.06 -3.12 12.40
CA PHE A 1107 38.29 -3.35 13.61
C PHE A 1107 38.51 -4.76 14.16
N PHE A 1108 38.52 -5.80 13.30
CA PHE A 1108 38.73 -7.20 13.64
C PHE A 1108 40.04 -7.42 14.41
N TYR A 1109 41.18 -6.95 13.90
CA TYR A 1109 42.46 -7.08 14.60
C TYR A 1109 42.56 -6.16 15.83
N SER A 1110 41.87 -5.02 15.87
CA SER A 1110 41.78 -4.19 17.09
C SER A 1110 40.99 -4.89 18.21
N ARG A 1111 39.92 -5.61 17.86
CA ARG A 1111 39.11 -6.42 18.78
C ARG A 1111 39.85 -7.69 19.19
N ALA A 1112 40.54 -8.36 18.27
CA ALA A 1112 41.40 -9.50 18.56
C ALA A 1112 42.59 -9.13 19.46
N ARG A 1113 43.15 -7.91 19.33
CA ARG A 1113 44.12 -7.35 20.30
C ARG A 1113 43.48 -7.11 21.66
N ARG A 1114 42.28 -6.52 21.74
CA ARG A 1114 41.57 -6.36 23.03
C ARG A 1114 41.25 -7.71 23.70
N LEU A 1115 40.85 -8.71 22.92
CA LEU A 1115 40.57 -10.07 23.40
C LEU A 1115 41.84 -10.83 23.78
N ARG A 1116 42.96 -10.69 23.05
CA ARG A 1116 44.26 -11.24 23.47
C ARG A 1116 44.79 -10.56 24.73
N ASN A 1117 44.69 -9.23 24.82
CA ASN A 1117 45.04 -8.50 26.04
C ASN A 1117 44.12 -8.83 27.23
N SER A 1118 42.90 -9.30 27.02
CA SER A 1118 42.07 -9.85 28.11
C SER A 1118 42.38 -11.32 28.43
N CYS A 1119 42.87 -12.11 27.46
CA CYS A 1119 43.35 -13.47 27.69
C CYS A 1119 44.74 -13.52 28.36
N GLU A 1120 45.58 -12.49 28.20
CA GLU A 1120 46.82 -12.31 28.97
C GLU A 1120 46.58 -11.63 30.33
N ALA A 1121 45.33 -11.30 30.67
CA ALA A 1121 44.97 -10.59 31.90
C ALA A 1121 43.67 -11.14 32.54
N SER A 1122 43.61 -12.44 32.84
CA SER A 1122 42.84 -12.98 33.98
C SER A 1122 43.07 -14.48 34.22
N ASP A 1123 44.25 -14.83 34.77
CA ASP A 1123 44.31 -15.93 35.76
C ASP A 1123 43.78 -15.38 37.09
N THR A 1124 42.49 -15.07 37.17
CA THR A 1124 41.74 -15.00 38.44
C THR A 1124 40.24 -15.13 38.15
N GLU A 1125 39.64 -16.20 38.68
CA GLU A 1125 38.23 -16.54 38.51
C GLU A 1125 37.30 -15.54 39.23
N ALA A 1126 36.16 -15.23 38.62
CA ALA A 1126 34.91 -14.95 39.31
C ALA A 1126 33.70 -15.10 38.36
N GLU A 1127 33.22 -16.34 38.24
CA GLU A 1127 31.79 -16.67 38.28
C GLU A 1127 30.94 -15.60 39.00
N LEU A 1128 29.74 -15.15 38.57
CA LEU A 1128 28.46 -15.88 38.36
C LEU A 1128 27.36 -14.83 37.91
N PRO A 1129 26.04 -15.12 37.79
CA PRO A 1129 25.36 -15.19 36.48
C PRO A 1129 24.22 -14.15 36.28
N ASP A 1130 23.19 -14.56 35.53
CA ASP A 1130 22.03 -13.83 35.04
C ASP A 1130 21.17 -13.00 36.02
N ASP A 1131 20.44 -12.11 35.36
CA ASP A 1131 19.06 -11.67 35.60
C ASP A 1131 18.72 -10.44 36.47
N ASP A 1132 18.12 -9.49 35.74
CA ASP A 1132 16.94 -8.68 36.10
C ASP A 1132 17.11 -7.44 37.02
N HIS A 1133 16.10 -6.57 36.88
CA HIS A 1133 15.57 -5.57 37.81
C HIS A 1133 15.94 -4.07 37.66
N PRO A 1134 15.02 -3.17 38.08
CA PRO A 1134 14.93 -1.82 37.54
C PRO A 1134 15.64 -0.74 38.38
N SER A 1135 15.65 0.47 37.81
CA SER A 1135 15.96 1.77 38.44
C SER A 1135 15.39 1.98 39.86
N PRO A 1136 15.90 2.93 40.69
CA PRO A 1136 16.70 4.11 40.31
C PRO A 1136 17.80 4.55 41.31
N SER A 1137 18.32 5.77 41.08
CA SER A 1137 18.66 6.79 42.09
C SER A 1137 20.09 6.91 42.67
N TYR A 1138 20.63 8.10 42.40
CA TYR A 1138 21.37 8.98 43.30
C TYR A 1138 22.70 8.55 43.94
N SER A 1139 23.72 9.31 43.51
CA SER A 1139 24.53 10.19 44.36
C SER A 1139 25.98 9.78 44.66
N HIS A 1140 26.84 10.69 44.23
CA HIS A 1140 27.95 11.27 44.99
C HIS A 1140 29.08 10.34 45.48
N LEU A 1141 30.24 10.62 44.87
CA LEU A 1141 31.48 11.05 45.53
C LEU A 1141 32.08 10.14 46.63
N SER A 1142 33.38 9.87 46.68
CA SER A 1142 34.53 10.20 45.80
C SER A 1142 35.82 10.00 46.62
N LEU A 1143 36.98 9.98 45.94
CA LEU A 1143 38.27 10.54 46.45
C LEU A 1143 38.85 9.82 47.70
N LEU A 1144 39.96 9.09 47.62
CA LEU A 1144 41.38 9.53 47.67
C LEU A 1144 42.06 8.52 48.65
N SER A 1145 43.36 8.18 48.61
CA SER A 1145 44.45 8.50 47.67
C SER A 1145 45.74 7.74 48.04
N ASP A 1146 46.79 7.98 47.23
CA ASP A 1146 48.22 7.97 47.56
C ASP A 1146 48.98 6.63 47.81
N ASP A 1147 49.78 6.21 46.82
CA ASP A 1147 51.25 6.40 46.71
C ASP A 1147 52.14 6.37 48.00
N PRO A 1148 53.48 6.17 47.90
CA PRO A 1148 54.27 5.33 46.98
C PRO A 1148 55.56 4.72 47.63
N THR A 1149 56.45 4.12 46.81
CA THR A 1149 57.93 3.91 47.03
C THR A 1149 58.41 3.00 48.19
N ALA A 1150 59.61 2.38 48.21
CA ALA A 1150 60.61 1.96 47.19
C ALA A 1150 61.66 1.03 47.90
N HIS A 1151 62.78 0.68 47.20
CA HIS A 1151 63.99 -0.04 47.67
C HIS A 1151 63.93 -1.59 47.77
N GLN A 1152 64.99 -2.39 47.53
CA GLN A 1152 66.25 -2.24 46.75
C GLN A 1152 66.97 -3.63 46.63
N GLU A 1153 68.00 -3.73 45.77
CA GLU A 1153 69.14 -4.70 45.77
C GLU A 1153 69.04 -6.11 45.14
N GLN A 1154 69.78 -6.26 44.01
CA GLN A 1154 70.88 -7.22 43.72
C GLN A 1154 70.81 -8.68 44.27
N ASN A 1155 71.23 -9.75 43.54
CA ASN A 1155 72.35 -9.85 42.58
C ASN A 1155 72.32 -11.16 41.72
N LYS A 1156 72.67 -11.04 40.43
CA LYS A 1156 73.53 -11.95 39.60
C LYS A 1156 73.19 -13.43 39.24
N THR A 1157 73.38 -13.70 37.93
CA THR A 1157 74.01 -14.89 37.28
C THR A 1157 73.24 -16.24 37.21
N LYS A 1158 73.28 -17.08 36.15
CA LYS A 1158 73.93 -17.03 34.80
C LYS A 1158 73.46 -18.18 33.85
N ASP A 1159 73.77 -18.03 32.55
CA ASP A 1159 74.20 -19.03 31.55
C ASP A 1159 73.24 -20.07 30.85
N TYR A 1160 72.93 -19.76 29.56
CA TYR A 1160 73.23 -20.51 28.29
C TYR A 1160 72.59 -21.83 27.79
N THR A 1161 72.69 -21.97 26.44
CA THR A 1161 72.45 -23.12 25.50
C THR A 1161 71.00 -23.32 25.01
N HIS A 1162 70.59 -23.13 23.74
CA HIS A 1162 71.21 -22.82 22.42
C HIS A 1162 71.86 -23.98 21.62
N LEU A 1163 71.61 -23.97 20.28
CA LEU A 1163 72.24 -24.72 19.15
C LEU A 1163 71.58 -26.07 18.74
N ASN A 1164 71.39 -26.42 17.45
CA ASN A 1164 71.48 -25.65 16.18
C ASN A 1164 70.78 -26.40 15.01
N GLY A 1165 70.35 -25.73 13.93
CA GLY A 1165 69.74 -26.43 12.77
C GLY A 1165 69.19 -25.56 11.63
N LYS A 1166 70.06 -24.82 10.95
CA LYS A 1166 69.87 -24.13 9.65
C LYS A 1166 68.96 -24.86 8.63
N VAL A 1167 68.24 -24.09 7.78
CA VAL A 1167 68.61 -23.83 6.35
C VAL A 1167 67.62 -22.85 5.67
N SER A 1168 68.20 -21.86 4.96
CA SER A 1168 67.67 -21.01 3.86
C SER A 1168 66.43 -20.10 3.98
N LEU A 1169 66.71 -18.82 3.69
CA LEU A 1169 65.92 -17.78 2.99
C LEU A 1169 64.59 -17.31 3.60
#